data_AF-A0A3R6XFU4-F1
#
_entry.id   AF-A0A3R6XFU4-F1
#
_cell.length_a   1.000
_cell.length_b   1.000
_cell.length_c   1.000
_cell.angle_alpha   90.00
_cell.angle_beta   90.00
_cell.angle_gamma   90.00
#
_symmetry.space_group_name_H-M   'P 1'
#
loop_
_entity.id
_entity.type
_entity.pdbx_description
1 polymer ?
#
loop_
_entity_poly.entity_id
_entity_poly.type
_entity_poly.pdbx_seq_one_letter_code
_entity_poly.pdbx_strand_id
1 'polypeptide(L)'
;MNKKQLSKLRRLPATNSMVALAKMPGRKERRYTCGLNKYRYRYMARCQYLNGILKLSICKTKEIRKGETEPKWDVYLSPRDKTYITRERQKDGTYKWRTAKVDNLEWEWEEAGADENYYINPEGKAAIKAILETKNSGVDGIIEWQKKVRTEKIEREEKRKTDRWDAAMKDVPESYPAGFEKFWKTEAFSDHYIFYKGADAKIGYCTGCLQEVPLNKRPKHNEWNKCPKCGKQIIYESRSKKKNPIWSYGTATLLQRYREGIVKRIFSCTRIDTGANMGQPKLIIREVQRVLLTDDGVDTYCWENYRFKGQRWRKQDTSYYEERYANLYRRNLSALLKNTRTTYNIAIKHGYKGDPVFFMKMEKRNPLIEKVFKAELYRIGNDLINKSDYLYRELVDEEEPELIKALHIDKARLARLKRMNGGRHELLWLQDEKKNNTIYKDEDVQTLANALVDGADSRIFQYVSVAKAANYLRKQQAIRDRNLVDLARDWEDYLSMLEKRNADMSNGMLLRPKDLTLAHNELVIQNDMLNKGKEIEEKKKTFKNAEKLMKSGALKKYEYQNEKYCILSPTGIKDIYNEGMTLKHCIHTCDIYFQRIDIQETYLLFLRRTEKPDTPWYTLEVEPGGNIRQKKSVLNEAYSDLEDAMPFLKEWQQWVKKNLSKEDAVLADKSNKARKKNYGQLRKEKKLIWHGRLQGTMLVDALEKDFMEV
;
A
#
# COMPACT_ATOMS: atom_id res chain seq x y z
N MET A 1 26.44 24.52 -37.97
CA MET A 1 26.80 24.81 -39.38
C MET A 1 25.72 25.70 -40.01
N ASN A 2 26.11 26.72 -40.77
CA ASN A 2 25.17 27.67 -41.39
C ASN A 2 24.53 27.07 -42.65
N LYS A 3 23.25 26.65 -42.54
CA LYS A 3 22.50 26.00 -43.62
C LYS A 3 22.42 26.82 -44.90
N LYS A 4 22.30 28.16 -44.80
CA LYS A 4 22.23 29.08 -45.96
C LYS A 4 23.55 29.17 -46.73
N GLN A 5 24.69 29.02 -46.04
CA GLN A 5 26.01 28.98 -46.69
C GLN A 5 26.26 27.61 -47.32
N LEU A 6 25.89 26.52 -46.63
CA LEU A 6 26.04 25.16 -47.16
C LEU A 6 25.20 24.94 -48.43
N SER A 7 24.02 25.55 -48.53
CA SER A 7 23.17 25.43 -49.72
C SER A 7 23.75 26.11 -50.96
N LYS A 8 24.67 27.06 -50.79
CA LYS A 8 25.38 27.75 -51.89
C LYS A 8 26.58 26.95 -52.41
N LEU A 9 27.01 25.90 -51.70
CA LEU A 9 28.10 25.03 -52.16
C LEU A 9 27.70 24.29 -53.44
N ARG A 10 28.66 24.16 -54.36
CA ARG A 10 28.48 23.51 -55.67
C ARG A 10 27.75 22.17 -55.54
N ARG A 11 26.79 21.91 -56.43
CA ARG A 11 26.12 20.61 -56.56
C ARG A 11 27.04 19.58 -57.21
N LEU A 12 26.98 18.35 -56.73
CA LEU A 12 27.81 17.25 -57.22
C LEU A 12 26.91 16.11 -57.75
N PRO A 13 26.28 16.29 -58.93
CA PRO A 13 25.54 15.21 -59.56
C PRO A 13 26.46 14.05 -59.94
N ALA A 14 25.86 12.89 -60.22
CA ALA A 14 26.58 11.72 -60.72
C ALA A 14 27.29 12.04 -62.04
N THR A 15 28.57 11.67 -62.15
CA THR A 15 29.33 11.82 -63.41
C THR A 15 28.93 10.77 -64.44
N ASN A 16 29.26 10.98 -65.70
CA ASN A 16 29.08 9.97 -66.76
C ASN A 16 29.75 8.63 -66.41
N SER A 17 30.91 8.66 -65.75
CA SER A 17 31.57 7.45 -65.25
C SER A 17 30.78 6.72 -64.16
N MET A 18 30.16 7.45 -63.22
CA MET A 18 29.27 6.87 -62.21
C MET A 18 27.99 6.32 -62.83
N VAL A 19 27.44 6.99 -63.85
CA VAL A 19 26.28 6.51 -64.62
C VAL A 19 26.62 5.19 -65.33
N ALA A 20 27.79 5.09 -65.96
CA ALA A 20 28.26 3.86 -66.59
C ALA A 20 28.45 2.73 -65.55
N LEU A 21 29.09 3.01 -64.42
CA LEU A 21 29.26 2.06 -63.32
C LEU A 21 27.93 1.64 -62.68
N ALA A 22 26.94 2.54 -62.60
CA ALA A 22 25.63 2.25 -62.05
C ALA A 22 24.85 1.25 -62.91
N LYS A 23 25.09 1.24 -64.22
CA LYS A 23 24.49 0.29 -65.17
C LYS A 23 25.13 -1.11 -65.10
N MET A 24 26.31 -1.27 -64.50
CA MET A 24 26.92 -2.58 -64.34
C MET A 24 26.06 -3.49 -63.45
N PRO A 25 25.81 -4.75 -63.86
CA PRO A 25 25.13 -5.73 -63.01
C PRO A 25 26.00 -6.09 -61.80
N GLY A 26 25.38 -6.64 -60.75
CA GLY A 26 26.12 -7.24 -59.64
C GLY A 26 26.92 -8.47 -60.06
N ARG A 27 27.92 -8.84 -59.26
CA ARG A 27 28.68 -10.08 -59.42
C ARG A 27 27.75 -11.27 -59.17
N LYS A 28 27.96 -12.36 -59.91
CA LYS A 28 27.14 -13.58 -59.82
C LYS A 28 27.45 -14.39 -58.54
N GLU A 29 27.35 -13.79 -57.37
CA GLU A 29 27.48 -14.48 -56.07
C GLU A 29 26.10 -14.66 -55.45
N ARG A 30 25.78 -15.92 -55.12
CA ARG A 30 24.46 -16.35 -54.60
C ARG A 30 24.37 -15.99 -53.11
N ARG A 31 23.36 -15.22 -52.69
CA ARG A 31 22.99 -15.11 -51.26
C ARG A 31 21.99 -16.22 -50.91
N TYR A 32 22.13 -16.80 -49.72
CA TYR A 32 21.36 -17.96 -49.24
C TYR A 32 19.84 -17.77 -49.19
N THR A 33 19.32 -16.53 -49.29
CA THR A 33 17.89 -16.22 -49.08
C THR A 33 17.25 -15.28 -50.12
N CYS A 34 17.97 -14.73 -51.09
CA CYS A 34 17.39 -13.73 -52.01
C CYS A 34 18.15 -13.53 -53.33
N GLY A 35 18.17 -14.54 -54.21
CA GLY A 35 18.57 -14.37 -55.63
C GLY A 35 19.97 -13.78 -55.88
N LEU A 36 20.20 -13.30 -57.11
CA LEU A 36 21.43 -12.61 -57.55
C LEU A 36 21.38 -11.12 -57.18
N ASN A 37 22.51 -10.52 -56.81
CA ASN A 37 22.60 -9.07 -56.60
C ASN A 37 22.27 -8.31 -57.91
N LYS A 38 21.33 -7.36 -57.82
CA LYS A 38 20.87 -6.53 -58.94
C LYS A 38 21.88 -5.44 -59.34
N TYR A 39 22.73 -5.02 -58.42
CA TYR A 39 23.64 -3.87 -58.57
C TYR A 39 25.06 -4.21 -58.10
N ARG A 40 26.08 -3.65 -58.74
CA ARG A 40 27.44 -3.69 -58.18
C ARG A 40 27.60 -2.80 -56.94
N TYR A 41 27.02 -1.61 -56.99
CA TYR A 41 27.04 -0.63 -55.89
C TYR A 41 25.63 -0.15 -55.56
N ARG A 42 25.24 -0.09 -54.28
CA ARG A 42 23.93 0.43 -53.86
C ARG A 42 23.82 1.95 -54.03
N TYR A 43 24.87 2.66 -53.65
CA TYR A 43 24.96 4.10 -53.72
C TYR A 43 26.22 4.53 -54.46
N MET A 44 26.11 5.61 -55.23
CA MET A 44 27.24 6.24 -55.91
C MET A 44 27.52 7.58 -55.23
N ALA A 45 28.72 7.75 -54.70
CA ALA A 45 29.07 8.93 -53.93
C ALA A 45 30.30 9.66 -54.48
N ARG A 46 30.29 10.98 -54.34
CA ARG A 46 31.41 11.87 -54.64
C ARG A 46 31.68 12.75 -53.44
N CYS A 47 32.93 13.13 -53.25
CA CYS A 47 33.30 14.08 -52.23
C CYS A 47 33.99 15.31 -52.83
N GLN A 48 33.89 16.42 -52.12
CA GLN A 48 34.65 17.63 -52.38
C GLN A 48 34.94 18.34 -51.06
N TYR A 49 36.15 18.91 -50.93
CA TYR A 49 36.51 19.73 -49.80
C TYR A 49 36.51 21.20 -50.22
N LEU A 50 35.66 22.02 -49.60
CA LEU A 50 35.50 23.44 -49.92
C LEU A 50 35.30 24.24 -48.64
N ASN A 51 36.05 25.33 -48.47
CA ASN A 51 35.90 26.28 -47.38
C ASN A 51 35.89 25.60 -45.99
N GLY A 52 36.77 24.63 -45.78
CA GLY A 52 36.86 23.87 -44.53
C GLY A 52 35.79 22.78 -44.34
N ILE A 53 34.89 22.58 -45.31
CA ILE A 53 33.80 21.61 -45.27
C ILE A 53 34.05 20.49 -46.26
N LEU A 54 34.07 19.26 -45.76
CA LEU A 54 33.99 18.05 -46.58
C LEU A 54 32.52 17.80 -46.92
N LYS A 55 32.16 17.91 -48.19
CA LYS A 55 30.84 17.58 -48.71
C LYS A 55 30.90 16.19 -49.36
N LEU A 56 30.04 15.28 -48.93
CA LEU A 56 29.78 13.99 -49.56
C LEU A 56 28.39 14.00 -50.19
N SER A 57 28.30 13.89 -51.51
CA SER A 57 27.03 13.80 -52.24
C SER A 57 26.78 12.35 -52.64
N ILE A 58 25.64 11.80 -52.23
CA ILE A 58 25.26 10.40 -52.38
C ILE A 58 24.04 10.32 -53.30
N CYS A 59 24.18 9.57 -54.40
CA CYS A 59 23.14 9.30 -55.38
C CYS A 59 22.68 7.84 -55.27
N LYS A 60 21.38 7.57 -55.39
CA LYS A 60 20.85 6.19 -55.41
C LYS A 60 21.10 5.57 -56.78
N THR A 61 21.69 4.37 -56.84
CA THR A 61 21.91 3.65 -58.10
C THR A 61 20.59 3.42 -58.88
N LYS A 62 19.50 3.14 -58.15
CA LYS A 62 18.14 2.98 -58.72
C LYS A 62 17.64 4.26 -59.41
N GLU A 63 17.92 5.43 -58.85
CA GLU A 63 17.56 6.74 -59.42
C GLU A 63 18.43 7.05 -60.65
N ILE A 64 19.74 6.82 -60.57
CA ILE A 64 20.67 7.02 -61.69
C ILE A 64 20.27 6.19 -62.91
N ARG A 65 19.86 4.93 -62.72
CA ARG A 65 19.39 4.07 -63.82
C ARG A 65 18.11 4.58 -64.50
N LYS A 66 17.32 5.40 -63.80
CA LYS A 66 16.13 6.08 -64.33
C LYS A 66 16.45 7.45 -64.94
N GLY A 67 17.72 7.81 -65.05
CA GLY A 67 18.18 9.11 -65.58
C GLY A 67 18.33 10.21 -64.53
N GLU A 68 18.04 9.92 -63.26
CA GLU A 68 18.11 10.91 -62.19
C GLU A 68 19.51 10.95 -61.56
N THR A 69 20.25 12.03 -61.83
CA THR A 69 21.67 12.17 -61.47
C THR A 69 21.93 13.08 -60.28
N GLU A 70 20.92 13.79 -59.77
CA GLU A 70 21.08 14.66 -58.60
C GLU A 70 21.19 13.82 -57.31
N PRO A 71 21.98 14.28 -56.33
CA PRO A 71 22.18 13.54 -55.09
C PRO A 71 20.90 13.49 -54.25
N LYS A 72 20.60 12.29 -53.75
CA LYS A 72 19.54 12.08 -52.75
C LYS A 72 19.93 12.69 -51.41
N TRP A 73 21.21 12.57 -51.03
CA TRP A 73 21.74 13.15 -49.79
C TRP A 73 23.04 13.92 -50.04
N ASP A 74 23.14 15.10 -49.45
CA ASP A 74 24.40 15.81 -49.25
C ASP A 74 24.76 15.78 -47.77
N VAL A 75 25.87 15.16 -47.42
CA VAL A 75 26.40 15.12 -46.05
C VAL A 75 27.55 16.10 -45.95
N TYR A 76 27.43 17.07 -45.06
CA TYR A 76 28.42 18.10 -44.81
C TYR A 76 29.12 17.80 -43.50
N LEU A 77 30.45 17.76 -43.52
CA LEU A 77 31.29 17.54 -42.35
C LEU A 77 32.25 18.73 -42.19
N SER A 78 32.32 19.31 -41.00
CA SER A 78 33.34 20.28 -40.60
C SER A 78 34.35 19.57 -39.68
N PRO A 79 35.54 19.19 -40.18
CA PRO A 79 36.59 18.59 -39.37
C PRO A 79 37.02 19.51 -38.22
N ARG A 80 37.18 20.81 -38.53
CA ARG A 80 37.59 21.84 -37.57
C ARG A 80 36.58 21.99 -36.42
N ASP A 81 35.30 22.13 -36.74
CA ASP A 81 34.26 22.38 -35.72
C ASP A 81 33.75 21.09 -35.08
N LYS A 82 34.18 19.92 -35.58
CA LYS A 82 33.66 18.60 -35.19
C LYS A 82 32.12 18.55 -35.26
N THR A 83 31.56 18.99 -36.37
CA THR A 83 30.10 18.96 -36.60
C THR A 83 29.76 18.42 -37.98
N TYR A 84 28.57 17.86 -38.12
CA TYR A 84 28.04 17.41 -39.40
C TYR A 84 26.55 17.69 -39.49
N ILE A 85 26.06 17.83 -40.72
CA ILE A 85 24.64 17.91 -41.03
C ILE A 85 24.37 17.28 -42.40
N THR A 86 23.18 16.72 -42.58
CA THR A 86 22.76 16.10 -43.84
C THR A 86 21.62 16.90 -44.44
N ARG A 87 21.66 17.13 -45.74
CA ARG A 87 20.55 17.66 -46.53
C ARG A 87 20.02 16.54 -47.42
N GLU A 88 18.72 16.37 -47.44
CA GLU A 88 18.06 15.28 -48.17
C GLU A 88 17.04 15.84 -49.15
N ARG A 89 17.08 15.33 -50.37
CA ARG A 89 16.09 15.62 -51.41
C ARG A 89 14.79 14.86 -51.17
N GLN A 90 13.67 15.57 -51.18
CA GLN A 90 12.31 15.05 -51.05
C GLN A 90 11.73 14.66 -52.43
N LYS A 91 10.61 13.94 -52.45
CA LYS A 91 9.97 13.46 -53.69
C LYS A 91 9.48 14.61 -54.60
N ASP A 92 9.08 15.73 -54.00
CA ASP A 92 8.65 16.96 -54.66
C ASP A 92 9.82 17.84 -55.17
N GLY A 93 11.06 17.36 -55.03
CA GLY A 93 12.27 18.11 -55.40
C GLY A 93 12.75 19.11 -54.36
N THR A 94 12.02 19.31 -53.25
CA THR A 94 12.46 20.18 -52.15
C THR A 94 13.56 19.52 -51.30
N TYR A 95 14.18 20.28 -50.39
CA TYR A 95 15.26 19.78 -49.54
C TYR A 95 14.95 19.94 -48.05
N LYS A 96 15.19 18.86 -47.28
CA LYS A 96 15.05 18.83 -45.82
C LYS A 96 16.41 18.65 -45.14
N TRP A 97 16.64 19.36 -44.05
CA TRP A 97 17.86 19.21 -43.24
C TRP A 97 17.64 18.18 -42.12
N ARG A 98 18.63 17.30 -41.91
CA ARG A 98 18.65 16.24 -40.90
C ARG A 98 19.99 16.24 -40.14
N THR A 99 19.97 15.76 -38.90
CA THR A 99 21.18 15.48 -38.09
C THR A 99 21.67 14.03 -38.25
N ALA A 100 21.17 13.33 -39.27
CA ALA A 100 21.46 11.93 -39.53
C ALA A 100 22.93 11.71 -39.96
N LYS A 101 23.51 10.61 -39.50
CA LYS A 101 24.81 10.08 -39.93
C LYS A 101 24.66 9.32 -41.26
N VAL A 102 25.77 9.07 -41.96
CA VAL A 102 25.76 8.30 -43.21
C VAL A 102 25.26 6.86 -43.00
N ASP A 103 25.57 6.24 -41.87
CA ASP A 103 25.12 4.90 -41.49
C ASP A 103 23.67 4.85 -40.96
N ASN A 104 22.95 5.98 -40.98
CA ASN A 104 21.55 6.09 -40.56
C ASN A 104 20.73 6.97 -41.53
N LEU A 105 21.12 6.96 -42.80
CA LEU A 105 20.29 7.46 -43.90
C LEU A 105 19.25 6.38 -44.23
N GLU A 106 18.10 6.80 -44.77
CA GLU A 106 16.93 5.94 -44.98
C GLU A 106 17.27 4.65 -45.73
N TRP A 107 16.80 3.51 -45.19
CA TRP A 107 17.03 2.17 -45.73
C TRP A 107 15.72 1.61 -46.30
N GLU A 108 15.67 1.38 -47.61
CA GLU A 108 14.57 0.66 -48.25
C GLU A 108 14.91 -0.84 -48.32
N TRP A 109 14.07 -1.69 -47.76
CA TRP A 109 14.24 -3.16 -47.77
C TRP A 109 14.31 -3.73 -49.21
N GLU A 110 13.65 -3.08 -50.17
CA GLU A 110 13.72 -3.39 -51.61
C GLU A 110 15.11 -3.12 -52.25
N GLU A 111 15.99 -2.35 -51.60
CA GLU A 111 17.36 -2.04 -52.04
C GLU A 111 18.39 -3.07 -51.54
N ALA A 112 17.93 -4.18 -50.94
CA ALA A 112 18.76 -5.33 -50.58
C ALA A 112 19.14 -6.13 -51.85
N GLY A 113 20.33 -5.87 -52.39
CA GLY A 113 20.85 -6.64 -53.53
C GLY A 113 22.01 -5.99 -54.27
N ALA A 114 22.96 -5.40 -53.54
CA ALA A 114 24.19 -4.87 -54.11
C ALA A 114 25.41 -5.58 -53.53
N ASP A 115 26.47 -5.71 -54.34
CA ASP A 115 27.74 -6.31 -53.88
C ASP A 115 28.41 -5.42 -52.83
N GLU A 116 28.49 -4.12 -53.09
CA GLU A 116 29.03 -3.11 -52.17
C GLU A 116 28.00 -2.00 -51.90
N ASN A 117 28.06 -1.38 -50.72
CA ASN A 117 27.13 -0.31 -50.35
C ASN A 117 27.44 1.01 -51.07
N TYR A 118 28.70 1.38 -51.21
CA TYR A 118 29.09 2.69 -51.73
C TYR A 118 30.24 2.59 -52.73
N TYR A 119 30.07 3.23 -53.89
CA TYR A 119 31.18 3.58 -54.77
C TYR A 119 31.66 5.00 -54.46
N ILE A 120 32.98 5.15 -54.34
CA ILE A 120 33.70 6.43 -54.37
C ILE A 120 34.99 6.19 -55.17
N ASN A 121 35.40 7.14 -56.01
CA ASN A 121 36.65 7.05 -56.75
C ASN A 121 37.87 6.96 -55.80
N PRO A 122 38.99 6.34 -56.23
CA PRO A 122 40.18 6.17 -55.38
C PRO A 122 40.71 7.48 -54.79
N GLU A 123 40.78 8.57 -55.57
CA GLU A 123 41.26 9.87 -55.06
C GLU A 123 40.32 10.42 -53.99
N GLY A 124 39.00 10.26 -54.18
CA GLY A 124 38.00 10.67 -53.19
C GLY A 124 38.10 9.87 -51.89
N LYS A 125 38.35 8.55 -51.97
CA LYS A 125 38.57 7.72 -50.78
C LYS A 125 39.81 8.17 -50.00
N ALA A 126 40.91 8.44 -50.71
CA ALA A 126 42.15 8.93 -50.12
C ALA A 126 42.00 10.33 -49.50
N ALA A 127 41.32 11.25 -50.19
CA ALA A 127 41.06 12.59 -49.69
C ALA A 127 40.22 12.57 -48.41
N ILE A 128 39.16 11.76 -48.35
CA ILE A 128 38.35 11.61 -47.13
C ILE A 128 39.21 11.12 -45.96
N LYS A 129 40.05 10.11 -46.18
CA LYS A 129 40.94 9.57 -45.15
C LYS A 129 41.91 10.62 -44.61
N ALA A 130 42.53 11.39 -45.50
CA ALA A 130 43.47 12.44 -45.15
C ALA A 130 42.81 13.60 -44.40
N ILE A 131 41.64 14.08 -44.88
CA ILE A 131 40.93 15.23 -44.29
C ILE A 131 40.34 14.91 -42.92
N LEU A 132 39.83 13.69 -42.73
CA LEU A 132 39.20 13.27 -41.46
C LEU A 132 40.19 12.59 -40.51
N GLU A 133 41.42 12.34 -40.96
CA GLU A 133 42.48 11.65 -40.21
C GLU A 133 42.01 10.29 -39.65
N THR A 134 41.30 9.52 -40.46
CA THR A 134 40.68 8.24 -40.08
C THR A 134 41.55 7.05 -40.47
N LYS A 135 41.39 5.92 -39.80
CA LYS A 135 42.06 4.67 -40.19
C LYS A 135 41.49 4.15 -41.52
N ASN A 136 40.16 4.18 -41.63
CA ASN A 136 39.43 3.77 -42.82
C ASN A 136 39.34 4.89 -43.87
N SER A 137 39.10 4.52 -45.12
CA SER A 137 38.93 5.46 -46.24
C SER A 137 37.49 5.49 -46.73
N GLY A 138 37.14 6.47 -47.57
CA GLY A 138 35.79 6.57 -48.15
C GLY A 138 34.68 6.69 -47.09
N VAL A 139 33.52 6.07 -47.33
CA VAL A 139 32.37 6.18 -46.43
C VAL A 139 32.64 5.60 -45.04
N ASP A 140 33.42 4.53 -44.93
CA ASP A 140 33.75 3.94 -43.63
C ASP A 140 34.60 4.90 -42.77
N GLY A 141 35.50 5.67 -43.39
CA GLY A 141 36.21 6.76 -42.72
C GLY A 141 35.26 7.85 -42.21
N ILE A 142 34.26 8.23 -43.00
CA ILE A 142 33.22 9.18 -42.56
C ILE A 142 32.43 8.62 -41.36
N ILE A 143 32.04 7.35 -41.40
CA ILE A 143 31.31 6.70 -40.30
C ILE A 143 32.15 6.67 -39.03
N GLU A 144 33.43 6.30 -39.14
CA GLU A 144 34.41 6.33 -38.05
C GLU A 144 34.50 7.73 -37.41
N TRP A 145 34.67 8.76 -38.23
CA TRP A 145 34.75 10.14 -37.76
C TRP A 145 33.45 10.63 -37.11
N GLN A 146 32.27 10.37 -37.73
CA GLN A 146 30.98 10.76 -37.18
C GLN A 146 30.71 10.07 -35.84
N LYS A 147 31.12 8.80 -35.68
CA LYS A 147 31.06 8.08 -34.40
C LYS A 147 31.96 8.74 -33.36
N LYS A 148 33.23 9.03 -33.70
CA LYS A 148 34.19 9.70 -32.80
C LYS A 148 33.66 11.05 -32.29
N VAL A 149 33.22 11.92 -33.21
CA VAL A 149 32.65 13.24 -32.86
C VAL A 149 31.45 13.13 -31.92
N ARG A 150 30.55 12.17 -32.18
CA ARG A 150 29.38 11.95 -31.31
C ARG A 150 29.80 11.47 -29.93
N THR A 151 30.73 10.52 -29.85
CA THR A 151 31.26 10.01 -28.57
C THR A 151 31.88 11.13 -27.76
N GLU A 152 32.77 11.95 -28.35
CA GLU A 152 33.39 13.09 -27.67
C GLU A 152 32.36 14.12 -27.17
N LYS A 153 31.29 14.37 -27.95
CA LYS A 153 30.21 15.27 -27.53
C LYS A 153 29.46 14.72 -26.31
N ILE A 154 29.11 13.43 -26.34
CA ILE A 154 28.43 12.76 -25.22
C ILE A 154 29.33 12.81 -23.98
N GLU A 155 30.61 12.49 -24.11
CA GLU A 155 31.58 12.53 -23.00
C GLU A 155 31.74 13.94 -22.42
N ARG A 156 31.74 14.99 -23.26
CA ARG A 156 31.80 16.38 -22.77
C ARG A 156 30.55 16.78 -22.01
N GLU A 157 29.37 16.39 -22.49
CA GLU A 157 28.10 16.64 -21.79
C GLU A 157 28.00 15.85 -20.48
N GLU A 158 28.43 14.59 -20.49
CA GLU A 158 28.55 13.77 -19.29
C GLU A 158 29.52 14.38 -18.29
N LYS A 159 30.71 14.79 -18.72
CA LYS A 159 31.71 15.43 -17.87
C LYS A 159 31.16 16.69 -17.21
N ARG A 160 30.49 17.56 -17.97
CA ARG A 160 29.82 18.75 -17.41
C ARG A 160 28.78 18.41 -16.34
N LYS A 161 28.02 17.32 -16.51
CA LYS A 161 27.05 16.86 -15.50
C LYS A 161 27.76 16.32 -14.27
N THR A 162 28.78 15.49 -14.46
CA THR A 162 29.50 14.87 -13.35
C THR A 162 30.33 15.88 -12.55
N ASP A 163 30.96 16.85 -13.22
CA ASP A 163 31.72 17.92 -12.57
C ASP A 163 30.81 18.75 -11.65
N ARG A 164 29.55 18.97 -12.05
CA ARG A 164 28.54 19.62 -11.19
C ARG A 164 28.19 18.78 -9.96
N TRP A 165 28.08 17.47 -10.10
CA TRP A 165 27.82 16.58 -8.96
C TRP A 165 29.01 16.56 -8.00
N ASP A 166 30.23 16.45 -8.52
CA ASP A 166 31.44 16.44 -7.71
C ASP A 166 31.63 17.77 -6.96
N ALA A 167 31.33 18.90 -7.62
CA ALA A 167 31.37 20.21 -7.00
C ALA A 167 30.38 20.33 -5.82
N ALA A 168 29.15 19.81 -5.97
CA ALA A 168 28.15 19.80 -4.89
C ALA A 168 28.57 18.92 -3.70
N MET A 169 29.38 17.88 -3.94
CA MET A 169 29.87 16.98 -2.89
C MET A 169 31.12 17.49 -2.18
N LYS A 170 31.85 18.43 -2.77
CA LYS A 170 33.15 18.93 -2.28
C LYS A 170 33.09 19.46 -0.86
N ASP A 171 32.02 20.19 -0.53
CA ASP A 171 31.86 20.87 0.76
C ASP A 171 31.11 20.01 1.80
N VAL A 172 30.74 18.77 1.46
CA VAL A 172 30.13 17.82 2.39
C VAL A 172 31.23 17.26 3.31
N PRO A 173 31.11 17.38 4.65
CA PRO A 173 32.15 16.91 5.56
C PRO A 173 32.45 15.41 5.42
N GLU A 174 33.73 15.06 5.29
CA GLU A 174 34.17 13.66 5.28
C GLU A 174 34.08 13.03 6.68
N SER A 175 34.36 13.81 7.73
CA SER A 175 34.34 13.35 9.12
C SER A 175 32.93 13.25 9.70
N TYR A 176 32.77 12.34 10.67
CA TYR A 176 31.51 12.12 11.38
C TYR A 176 31.56 12.72 12.80
N PRO A 177 30.41 13.12 13.39
CA PRO A 177 30.38 13.55 14.78
C PRO A 177 30.78 12.42 15.73
N ALA A 178 31.40 12.78 16.85
CA ALA A 178 31.77 11.83 17.89
C ALA A 178 30.58 10.96 18.30
N GLY A 179 30.79 9.64 18.36
CA GLY A 179 29.79 8.65 18.75
C GLY A 179 28.80 8.23 17.66
N PHE A 180 28.85 8.79 16.45
CA PHE A 180 28.04 8.31 15.32
C PHE A 180 28.38 6.85 14.95
N GLU A 181 29.66 6.48 15.00
CA GLU A 181 30.06 5.09 14.73
C GLU A 181 29.51 4.12 15.77
N LYS A 182 29.47 4.51 17.05
CA LYS A 182 28.84 3.70 18.09
C LYS A 182 27.35 3.56 17.82
N PHE A 183 26.70 4.66 17.43
CA PHE A 183 25.28 4.69 17.12
C PHE A 183 24.91 3.72 15.99
N TRP A 184 25.60 3.71 14.85
CA TRP A 184 25.23 2.77 13.79
C TRP A 184 25.47 1.30 14.17
N LYS A 185 26.34 1.02 15.15
CA LYS A 185 26.59 -0.36 15.61
C LYS A 185 25.49 -0.84 16.54
N THR A 186 24.85 0.06 17.30
CA THR A 186 23.86 -0.29 18.32
C THR A 186 22.42 0.01 17.92
N GLU A 187 22.18 1.10 17.19
CA GLU A 187 20.83 1.61 16.92
C GLU A 187 20.39 1.45 15.45
N ALA A 188 21.29 1.16 14.51
CA ALA A 188 20.91 1.09 13.09
C ALA A 188 20.06 -0.14 12.73
N PHE A 189 20.08 -1.18 13.55
CA PHE A 189 19.47 -2.48 13.27
C PHE A 189 18.18 -2.65 14.08
N SER A 190 17.12 -3.15 13.45
CA SER A 190 15.88 -3.54 14.15
C SER A 190 16.04 -4.85 14.91
N ASP A 191 16.84 -5.77 14.37
CA ASP A 191 17.04 -7.09 14.95
C ASP A 191 18.27 -7.11 15.85
N HIS A 192 18.04 -7.49 17.11
CA HIS A 192 19.08 -7.72 18.08
C HIS A 192 19.03 -9.15 18.60
N TYR A 193 20.20 -9.71 18.83
CA TYR A 193 20.40 -11.04 19.35
C TYR A 193 21.20 -11.01 20.65
N ILE A 194 20.96 -12.01 21.49
CA ILE A 194 21.93 -12.46 22.48
C ILE A 194 22.47 -13.81 22.03
N PHE A 195 23.76 -13.87 21.71
CA PHE A 195 24.44 -15.09 21.34
C PHE A 195 24.97 -15.83 22.55
N TYR A 196 24.76 -17.14 22.62
CA TYR A 196 25.18 -17.96 23.75
C TYR A 196 25.58 -19.39 23.32
N LYS A 197 26.36 -20.06 24.17
CA LYS A 197 26.91 -21.42 23.93
C LYS A 197 26.21 -22.45 24.83
N GLY A 198 25.29 -23.25 24.27
CA GLY A 198 24.60 -24.32 24.99
C GLY A 198 23.44 -23.87 25.88
N ALA A 199 22.56 -24.80 26.26
CA ALA A 199 21.34 -24.49 27.02
C ALA A 199 21.61 -23.99 28.45
N ASP A 200 22.80 -24.26 29.00
CA ASP A 200 23.16 -23.94 30.39
C ASP A 200 24.09 -22.73 30.49
N ALA A 201 24.25 -21.98 29.38
CA ALA A 201 25.00 -20.73 29.35
C ALA A 201 24.49 -19.75 30.41
N LYS A 202 25.40 -19.21 31.20
CA LYS A 202 25.13 -18.16 32.21
C LYS A 202 25.41 -16.75 31.69
N ILE A 203 26.15 -16.64 30.60
CA ILE A 203 26.48 -15.39 29.93
C ILE A 203 26.18 -15.49 28.43
N GLY A 204 25.85 -14.37 27.82
CA GLY A 204 25.68 -14.25 26.38
C GLY A 204 26.14 -12.89 25.88
N TYR A 205 26.48 -12.79 24.60
CA TYR A 205 26.87 -11.54 23.97
C TYR A 205 25.66 -10.84 23.36
N CYS A 206 25.33 -9.65 23.85
CA CYS A 206 24.23 -8.86 23.31
C CYS A 206 24.70 -7.93 22.18
N THR A 207 24.12 -8.12 21.00
CA THR A 207 24.37 -7.27 19.82
C THR A 207 23.75 -5.87 19.94
N GLY A 208 22.84 -5.64 20.89
CA GLY A 208 22.21 -4.34 21.11
C GLY A 208 23.03 -3.36 21.93
N CYS A 209 23.82 -3.86 22.90
CA CYS A 209 24.76 -3.06 23.71
C CYS A 209 26.23 -3.36 23.44
N LEU A 210 26.50 -4.38 22.61
CA LEU A 210 27.84 -4.82 22.20
C LEU A 210 28.70 -5.27 23.38
N GLN A 211 28.08 -5.95 24.35
CA GLN A 211 28.72 -6.38 25.58
C GLN A 211 28.21 -7.76 25.98
N GLU A 212 29.01 -8.46 26.77
CA GLU A 212 28.57 -9.65 27.49
C GLU A 212 27.57 -9.27 28.58
N VAL A 213 26.51 -10.06 28.70
CA VAL A 213 25.41 -9.85 29.62
C VAL A 213 25.06 -11.18 30.32
N PRO A 214 24.65 -11.12 31.60
CA PRO A 214 24.19 -12.30 32.31
C PRO A 214 22.88 -12.82 31.71
N LEU A 215 22.69 -14.13 31.77
CA LEU A 215 21.46 -14.81 31.35
C LEU A 215 20.67 -15.20 32.60
N ASN A 216 19.71 -14.34 32.97
CA ASN A 216 18.94 -14.48 34.22
C ASN A 216 17.96 -15.68 34.21
N LYS A 217 17.75 -16.31 33.04
CA LYS A 217 16.95 -17.51 32.88
C LYS A 217 17.61 -18.42 31.85
N ARG A 218 17.26 -19.71 31.86
CA ARG A 218 17.75 -20.69 30.87
C ARG A 218 17.38 -20.23 29.45
N PRO A 219 18.35 -19.92 28.57
CA PRO A 219 18.06 -19.35 27.25
C PRO A 219 17.51 -20.40 26.28
N LYS A 220 16.32 -20.16 25.70
CA LYS A 220 15.76 -21.00 24.64
C LYS A 220 16.05 -20.39 23.26
N HIS A 221 16.51 -21.22 22.33
CA HIS A 221 16.85 -20.77 20.98
C HIS A 221 15.61 -20.23 20.24
N ASN A 222 15.78 -19.11 19.55
CA ASN A 222 14.74 -18.32 18.86
C ASN A 222 13.65 -17.75 19.78
N GLU A 223 13.91 -17.68 21.08
CA GLU A 223 12.99 -17.04 22.03
C GLU A 223 13.20 -15.53 22.08
N TRP A 224 12.10 -14.77 22.06
CA TRP A 224 12.09 -13.33 22.28
C TRP A 224 12.29 -12.98 23.76
N ASN A 225 13.10 -11.97 24.04
CA ASN A 225 13.27 -11.45 25.39
C ASN A 225 13.72 -9.98 25.36
N LYS A 226 13.99 -9.40 26.53
CA LYS A 226 14.69 -8.13 26.69
C LYS A 226 16.10 -8.36 27.20
N CYS A 227 17.06 -7.61 26.68
CA CYS A 227 18.41 -7.61 27.23
C CYS A 227 18.38 -7.07 28.68
N PRO A 228 18.98 -7.76 29.67
CA PRO A 228 18.98 -7.28 31.06
C PRO A 228 19.83 -6.02 31.27
N LYS A 229 20.72 -5.70 30.33
CA LYS A 229 21.59 -4.51 30.41
C LYS A 229 21.04 -3.30 29.67
N CYS A 230 20.60 -3.47 28.42
CA CYS A 230 20.12 -2.33 27.61
C CYS A 230 18.61 -2.28 27.40
N GLY A 231 17.86 -3.27 27.89
CA GLY A 231 16.39 -3.31 27.79
C GLY A 231 15.83 -3.54 26.39
N LYS A 232 16.66 -3.54 25.34
CA LYS A 232 16.24 -3.78 23.95
C LYS A 232 15.58 -5.14 23.80
N GLN A 233 14.58 -5.22 22.93
CA GLN A 233 14.04 -6.51 22.48
C GLN A 233 15.14 -7.26 21.71
N ILE A 234 15.34 -8.52 22.08
CA ILE A 234 16.37 -9.40 21.53
C ILE A 234 15.80 -10.79 21.25
N ILE A 235 16.49 -11.55 20.41
CA ILE A 235 16.25 -12.97 20.17
C ILE A 235 17.45 -13.77 20.73
N TYR A 236 17.18 -14.81 21.52
CA TYR A 236 18.21 -15.72 21.97
C TYR A 236 18.67 -16.64 20.85
N GLU A 237 19.96 -16.60 20.53
CA GLU A 237 20.54 -17.36 19.43
C GLU A 237 21.69 -18.26 19.90
N SER A 238 21.46 -19.59 19.84
CA SER A 238 22.43 -20.58 20.29
C SER A 238 23.47 -20.83 19.19
N ARG A 239 24.73 -20.47 19.44
CA ARG A 239 25.83 -20.72 18.49
C ARG A 239 26.27 -22.18 18.45
N SER A 240 25.82 -23.00 19.40
CA SER A 240 25.95 -24.46 19.34
C SER A 240 25.00 -25.09 18.32
N LYS A 241 23.81 -24.49 18.09
CA LYS A 241 22.80 -24.98 17.14
C LYS A 241 22.89 -24.28 15.78
N LYS A 242 23.13 -22.97 15.76
CA LYS A 242 23.12 -22.14 14.55
C LYS A 242 24.55 -21.75 14.14
N LYS A 243 25.11 -22.56 13.24
CA LYS A 243 26.46 -22.37 12.67
C LYS A 243 26.49 -21.40 11.48
N ASN A 244 25.37 -21.27 10.77
CA ASN A 244 25.26 -20.37 9.62
C ASN A 244 25.37 -18.89 10.05
N PRO A 245 25.95 -18.02 9.20
CA PRO A 245 25.97 -16.59 9.45
C PRO A 245 24.56 -16.01 9.55
N ILE A 246 24.36 -15.09 10.50
CA ILE A 246 23.11 -14.32 10.63
C ILE A 246 23.35 -12.96 10.00
N TRP A 247 22.47 -12.59 9.08
CA TRP A 247 22.52 -11.32 8.36
C TRP A 247 21.46 -10.39 8.95
N SER A 248 21.89 -9.24 9.43
CA SER A 248 20.99 -8.17 9.88
C SER A 248 21.20 -6.94 9.01
N TYR A 249 20.08 -6.35 8.59
CA TYR A 249 20.07 -5.15 7.78
C TYR A 249 19.55 -3.99 8.61
N GLY A 250 20.08 -2.81 8.35
CA GLY A 250 19.76 -1.62 9.11
C GLY A 250 20.03 -0.36 8.30
N THR A 251 19.54 0.75 8.82
CA THR A 251 19.81 2.08 8.28
C THR A 251 20.23 3.01 9.41
N ALA A 252 21.18 3.89 9.11
CA ALA A 252 21.55 4.98 10.00
C ALA A 252 21.42 6.30 9.24
N THR A 253 20.87 7.32 9.90
CA THR A 253 20.75 8.66 9.32
C THR A 253 21.48 9.67 10.19
N LEU A 254 22.22 10.55 9.52
CA LEU A 254 23.00 11.59 10.14
C LEU A 254 22.67 12.93 9.49
N LEU A 255 22.36 13.93 10.31
CA LEU A 255 22.33 15.32 9.86
C LEU A 255 23.65 16.01 10.24
N GLN A 256 24.23 16.74 9.30
CA GLN A 256 25.42 17.55 9.51
C GLN A 256 25.25 18.92 8.84
N ARG A 257 25.96 19.92 9.37
CA ARG A 257 26.11 21.20 8.69
C ARG A 257 27.14 21.04 7.58
N TYR A 258 26.85 21.62 6.42
CA TYR A 258 27.82 21.81 5.35
C TYR A 258 27.78 23.28 4.92
N ARG A 259 28.68 23.69 4.02
CA ARG A 259 28.89 25.11 3.70
C ARG A 259 27.62 25.90 3.40
N GLU A 260 26.68 25.32 2.66
CA GLU A 260 25.47 26.00 2.18
C GLU A 260 24.19 25.63 2.93
N GLY A 261 24.28 24.79 3.98
CA GLY A 261 23.07 24.36 4.72
C GLY A 261 23.25 23.09 5.55
N ILE A 262 22.26 22.21 5.48
CA ILE A 262 22.25 20.92 6.19
C ILE A 262 22.29 19.77 5.17
N VAL A 263 23.16 18.81 5.40
CA VAL A 263 23.19 17.55 4.66
C VAL A 263 22.62 16.44 5.53
N LYS A 264 21.62 15.74 4.99
CA LYS A 264 21.14 14.45 5.51
C LYS A 264 21.88 13.34 4.78
N ARG A 265 22.60 12.51 5.53
CA ARG A 265 23.37 11.36 5.03
C ARG A 265 22.70 10.09 5.48
N ILE A 266 22.47 9.17 4.55
CA ILE A 266 21.83 7.87 4.80
C ILE A 266 22.83 6.77 4.53
N PHE A 267 22.96 5.87 5.52
CA PHE A 267 23.86 4.73 5.48
C PHE A 267 23.05 3.45 5.46
N SER A 268 23.41 2.56 4.55
CA SER A 268 23.03 1.15 4.61
C SER A 268 24.01 0.43 5.52
N CYS A 269 23.47 -0.27 6.51
CA CYS A 269 24.23 -1.01 7.50
C CYS A 269 23.91 -2.50 7.35
N THR A 270 24.94 -3.33 7.22
CA THR A 270 24.81 -4.79 7.24
C THR A 270 25.72 -5.36 8.33
N ARG A 271 25.14 -6.16 9.22
CA ARG A 271 25.86 -6.92 10.23
C ARG A 271 25.80 -8.40 9.86
N ILE A 272 26.95 -9.04 9.84
CA ILE A 272 27.10 -10.48 9.57
C ILE A 272 27.72 -11.11 10.81
N ASP A 273 26.90 -11.78 11.61
CA ASP A 273 27.32 -12.46 12.82
C ASP A 273 27.61 -13.94 12.53
N THR A 274 28.89 -14.32 12.53
CA THR A 274 29.34 -15.70 12.26
C THR A 274 29.39 -16.54 13.54
N GLY A 275 29.29 -17.86 13.40
CA GLY A 275 29.37 -18.78 14.55
C GLY A 275 30.77 -18.91 15.15
N ALA A 276 31.83 -18.56 14.40
CA ALA A 276 33.22 -18.72 14.82
C ALA A 276 33.63 -17.70 15.90
N ASN A 277 33.21 -16.43 15.78
CA ASN A 277 33.62 -15.34 16.67
C ASN A 277 32.40 -14.63 17.25
N MET A 278 31.93 -15.08 18.43
CA MET A 278 30.86 -14.38 19.15
C MET A 278 31.33 -12.97 19.55
N GLY A 279 30.55 -11.97 19.15
CA GLY A 279 30.82 -10.57 19.51
C GLY A 279 31.72 -9.80 18.54
N GLN A 280 32.22 -10.44 17.48
CA GLN A 280 33.01 -9.79 16.43
C GLN A 280 32.31 -9.94 15.07
N PRO A 281 31.19 -9.23 14.83
CA PRO A 281 30.53 -9.29 13.54
C PRO A 281 31.36 -8.62 12.44
N LYS A 282 31.20 -9.11 11.20
CA LYS A 282 31.59 -8.34 10.03
C LYS A 282 30.53 -7.27 9.78
N LEU A 283 30.95 -6.00 9.81
CA LEU A 283 30.10 -4.85 9.53
C LEU A 283 30.42 -4.28 8.15
N ILE A 284 29.38 -4.10 7.33
CA ILE A 284 29.47 -3.41 6.04
C ILE A 284 28.60 -2.17 6.16
N ILE A 285 29.24 -1.01 6.20
CA ILE A 285 28.56 0.30 6.31
C ILE A 285 28.84 1.05 5.02
N ARG A 286 27.79 1.48 4.32
CA ARG A 286 27.91 2.22 3.06
C ARG A 286 27.02 3.45 3.11
N GLU A 287 27.59 4.62 2.89
CA GLU A 287 26.77 5.79 2.60
C GLU A 287 26.14 5.60 1.22
N VAL A 288 24.81 5.64 1.15
CA VAL A 288 24.07 5.34 -0.08
C VAL A 288 23.34 6.55 -0.63
N GLN A 289 22.98 7.53 0.22
CA GLN A 289 22.25 8.71 -0.19
C GLN A 289 22.68 9.94 0.61
N ARG A 290 22.73 11.08 -0.07
CA ARG A 290 22.88 12.43 0.49
C ARG A 290 21.70 13.28 0.04
N VAL A 291 21.10 14.01 0.98
CA VAL A 291 20.07 15.00 0.69
C VAL A 291 20.58 16.35 1.20
N LEU A 292 20.85 17.25 0.27
CA LEU A 292 21.32 18.60 0.54
C LEU A 292 20.11 19.52 0.71
N LEU A 293 19.98 20.13 1.88
CA LEU A 293 18.92 21.09 2.22
C LEU A 293 19.54 22.49 2.33
N THR A 294 19.12 23.38 1.44
CA THR A 294 19.50 24.80 1.40
C THR A 294 18.27 25.71 1.43
N ASP A 295 18.50 27.01 1.47
CA ASP A 295 17.45 28.01 1.28
C ASP A 295 16.89 28.02 -0.15
N ASP A 296 17.60 27.49 -1.14
CA ASP A 296 17.10 27.42 -2.52
C ASP A 296 16.26 26.16 -2.78
N GLY A 297 16.43 25.12 -1.98
CA GLY A 297 15.63 23.91 -2.11
C GLY A 297 16.30 22.65 -1.55
N VAL A 298 15.94 21.52 -2.16
CA VAL A 298 16.44 20.20 -1.77
C VAL A 298 16.95 19.44 -2.98
N ASP A 299 18.20 18.98 -2.90
CA ASP A 299 18.82 18.14 -3.91
C ASP A 299 19.19 16.77 -3.33
N THR A 300 18.84 15.70 -4.05
CA THR A 300 19.13 14.32 -3.65
C THR A 300 20.21 13.71 -4.53
N TYR A 301 21.19 13.05 -3.90
CA TYR A 301 22.28 12.34 -4.56
C TYR A 301 22.36 10.90 -4.05
N CYS A 302 22.53 9.93 -4.95
CA CYS A 302 22.76 8.52 -4.59
C CYS A 302 24.15 8.07 -5.02
N TRP A 303 24.76 7.18 -4.25
CA TRP A 303 26.01 6.54 -4.61
C TRP A 303 25.74 5.34 -5.53
N GLU A 304 26.03 5.47 -6.82
CA GLU A 304 25.68 4.46 -7.82
C GLU A 304 26.67 4.39 -8.99
N ASN A 305 26.60 3.28 -9.75
CA ASN A 305 27.42 3.08 -10.93
C ASN A 305 26.79 3.81 -12.14
N TYR A 306 27.28 5.00 -12.45
CA TYR A 306 26.74 5.82 -13.53
C TYR A 306 27.21 5.30 -14.90
N ARG A 307 26.27 4.79 -15.71
CA ARG A 307 26.50 4.28 -17.08
C ARG A 307 27.61 3.20 -17.16
N PHE A 308 27.76 2.40 -16.11
CA PHE A 308 28.81 1.38 -15.99
C PHE A 308 30.25 1.94 -16.04
N LYS A 309 30.44 3.25 -15.79
CA LYS A 309 31.75 3.93 -15.83
C LYS A 309 32.40 4.11 -14.45
N GLY A 310 31.78 3.61 -13.39
CA GLY A 310 32.31 3.69 -12.02
C GLY A 310 31.31 4.26 -11.02
N GLN A 311 31.60 4.03 -9.74
CA GLN A 311 30.80 4.49 -8.61
C GLN A 311 31.00 5.98 -8.37
N ARG A 312 29.92 6.74 -8.24
CA ARG A 312 29.96 8.16 -7.86
C ARG A 312 28.64 8.66 -7.28
N TRP A 313 28.66 9.84 -6.68
CA TRP A 313 27.46 10.57 -6.32
C TRP A 313 26.76 11.10 -7.57
N ARG A 314 25.52 10.65 -7.79
CA ARG A 314 24.69 11.07 -8.90
C ARG A 314 23.46 11.80 -8.39
N LYS A 315 23.20 13.01 -8.90
CA LYS A 315 21.96 13.73 -8.65
C LYS A 315 20.76 12.95 -9.21
N GLN A 316 19.72 12.81 -8.40
CA GLN A 316 18.47 12.17 -8.79
C GLN A 316 17.51 13.23 -9.35
N ASP A 317 16.81 12.89 -10.44
CA ASP A 317 15.90 13.80 -11.13
C ASP A 317 14.56 13.96 -10.38
N THR A 318 14.20 12.98 -9.56
CA THR A 318 13.03 13.04 -8.67
C THR A 318 13.47 13.10 -7.22
N SER A 319 12.73 13.85 -6.41
CA SER A 319 12.88 13.83 -4.96
C SER A 319 12.25 12.56 -4.38
N TYR A 320 12.63 11.37 -4.88
CA TYR A 320 12.19 10.11 -4.32
C TYR A 320 12.81 9.97 -2.93
N TYR A 321 12.02 10.34 -1.92
CA TYR A 321 12.30 10.08 -0.51
C TYR A 321 11.92 8.64 -0.25
N GLU A 322 12.89 7.74 -0.35
CA GLU A 322 12.69 6.41 0.19
C GLU A 322 12.68 6.56 1.71
N GLU A 323 11.49 6.53 2.32
CA GLU A 323 11.29 6.42 3.77
C GLU A 323 11.79 5.05 4.26
N ARG A 324 13.08 4.79 4.11
CA ARG A 324 13.72 3.64 4.77
C ARG A 324 13.94 4.02 6.22
N TYR A 325 12.90 3.84 7.05
CA TYR A 325 12.86 3.84 8.51
C TYR A 325 14.20 4.21 9.15
N ALA A 326 14.47 5.51 9.23
CA ALA A 326 15.81 5.97 9.52
C ALA A 326 16.03 6.09 11.02
N ASN A 327 16.89 5.24 11.56
CA ASN A 327 17.47 5.47 12.88
C ASN A 327 18.31 6.76 12.81
N LEU A 328 17.69 7.87 13.20
CA LEU A 328 18.29 9.20 13.19
C LEU A 328 19.23 9.37 14.37
N TYR A 329 20.47 9.77 14.10
CA TYR A 329 21.43 10.13 15.14
C TYR A 329 21.01 11.45 15.82
N ARG A 330 20.45 11.35 17.02
CA ARG A 330 19.84 12.50 17.72
C ARG A 330 20.83 13.35 18.54
N ARG A 331 22.00 12.81 18.89
CA ARG A 331 22.90 13.42 19.89
C ARG A 331 23.47 14.76 19.44
N ASN A 332 23.71 14.95 18.13
CA ASN A 332 24.23 16.22 17.61
C ASN A 332 23.12 17.20 17.20
N LEU A 333 21.84 16.82 17.21
CA LEU A 333 20.75 17.65 16.69
C LEU A 333 20.59 18.96 17.44
N SER A 334 20.69 18.95 18.78
CA SER A 334 20.54 20.17 19.57
C SER A 334 21.59 21.22 19.22
N ALA A 335 22.83 20.80 18.99
CA ALA A 335 23.91 21.70 18.58
C ALA A 335 23.77 22.11 17.11
N LEU A 336 23.42 21.16 16.24
CA LEU A 336 23.23 21.38 14.80
C LEU A 336 22.16 22.43 14.53
N LEU A 337 21.01 22.34 15.22
CA LEU A 337 19.81 23.11 14.94
C LEU A 337 19.72 24.42 15.74
N LYS A 338 20.65 24.68 16.68
CA LYS A 338 20.64 25.88 17.54
C LYS A 338 20.52 27.19 16.74
N ASN A 339 21.15 27.25 15.57
CA ASN A 339 21.19 28.43 14.70
C ASN A 339 20.45 28.18 13.37
N THR A 340 19.53 27.22 13.34
CA THR A 340 18.69 26.95 12.17
C THR A 340 17.29 27.46 12.47
N ARG A 341 16.66 28.18 11.53
CA ARG A 341 15.26 28.63 11.65
C ARG A 341 14.32 27.44 11.49
N THR A 342 14.19 26.62 12.52
CA THR A 342 13.31 25.46 12.53
C THR A 342 12.89 25.05 13.93
N THR A 343 11.67 24.53 14.06
CA THR A 343 11.11 23.94 15.28
C THR A 343 11.24 22.42 15.33
N TYR A 344 11.99 21.80 14.41
CA TYR A 344 12.15 20.34 14.36
C TYR A 344 12.70 19.74 15.67
N ASN A 345 13.58 20.45 16.37
CA ASN A 345 14.10 20.05 17.68
C ASN A 345 13.01 20.02 18.76
N ILE A 346 12.04 20.96 18.70
CA ILE A 346 10.86 20.98 19.58
C ILE A 346 9.98 19.79 19.22
N ALA A 347 9.68 19.60 17.93
CA ALA A 347 8.83 18.51 17.45
C ALA A 347 9.33 17.13 17.91
N ILE A 348 10.63 16.81 17.76
CA ILE A 348 11.18 15.52 18.20
C ILE A 348 11.07 15.35 19.72
N LYS A 349 11.33 16.40 20.51
CA LYS A 349 11.21 16.35 21.97
C LYS A 349 9.79 16.02 22.41
N HIS A 350 8.80 16.42 21.62
CA HIS A 350 7.38 16.17 21.84
C HIS A 350 6.81 15.01 20.99
N GLY A 351 7.67 14.07 20.57
CA GLY A 351 7.23 12.78 20.03
C GLY A 351 7.10 12.70 18.51
N TYR A 352 7.46 13.74 17.76
CA TYR A 352 7.52 13.65 16.29
C TYR A 352 8.58 12.63 15.85
N LYS A 353 8.20 11.75 14.92
CA LYS A 353 9.05 10.67 14.39
C LYS A 353 9.34 10.80 12.89
N GLY A 354 8.80 11.81 12.23
CA GLY A 354 8.95 12.01 10.80
C GLY A 354 10.34 12.52 10.39
N ASP A 355 10.55 12.57 9.08
CA ASP A 355 11.82 12.92 8.47
C ASP A 355 12.19 14.40 8.70
N PRO A 356 13.45 14.71 9.06
CA PRO A 356 13.91 16.09 9.26
C PRO A 356 13.80 16.98 8.03
N VAL A 357 14.17 16.46 6.84
CA VAL A 357 14.16 17.25 5.62
C VAL A 357 12.72 17.53 5.19
N PHE A 358 11.85 16.54 5.32
CA PHE A 358 10.42 16.72 5.10
C PHE A 358 9.82 17.76 6.05
N PHE A 359 10.10 17.67 7.35
CA PHE A 359 9.64 18.65 8.35
C PHE A 359 10.05 20.07 7.96
N MET A 360 11.35 20.30 7.74
CA MET A 360 11.87 21.63 7.42
C MET A 360 11.31 22.17 6.09
N LYS A 361 11.05 21.29 5.12
CA LYS A 361 10.38 21.65 3.87
C LYS A 361 8.92 22.08 4.10
N MET A 362 8.19 21.38 4.97
CA MET A 362 6.80 21.74 5.29
C MET A 362 6.74 23.03 6.09
N GLU A 363 7.57 23.17 7.12
CA GLU A 363 7.67 24.38 7.94
C GLU A 363 8.00 25.62 7.10
N LYS A 364 8.92 25.50 6.14
CA LYS A 364 9.22 26.60 5.21
C LYS A 364 8.04 26.97 4.31
N ARG A 365 7.22 26.00 3.93
CA ARG A 365 6.04 26.21 3.09
C ARG A 365 4.87 26.81 3.87
N ASN A 366 4.70 26.40 5.12
CA ASN A 366 3.64 26.86 6.00
C ASN A 366 4.24 27.38 7.32
N PRO A 367 4.46 28.70 7.44
CA PRO A 367 5.00 29.33 8.65
C PRO A 367 4.13 29.14 9.91
N LEU A 368 2.86 28.77 9.78
CA LEU A 368 2.00 28.44 10.92
C LEU A 368 2.55 27.27 11.73
N ILE A 369 3.22 26.31 11.08
CA ILE A 369 3.88 25.16 11.73
C ILE A 369 4.84 25.65 12.82
N GLU A 370 5.73 26.59 12.50
CA GLU A 370 6.66 27.16 13.47
C GLU A 370 5.91 27.81 14.66
N LYS A 371 4.84 28.57 14.37
CA LYS A 371 4.05 29.27 15.39
C LYS A 371 3.37 28.29 16.35
N VAL A 372 2.73 27.23 15.84
CA VAL A 372 2.01 26.25 16.67
C VAL A 372 2.97 25.43 17.54
N PHE A 373 4.13 25.03 17.01
CA PHE A 373 5.15 24.35 17.82
C PHE A 373 5.71 25.26 18.93
N LYS A 374 5.97 26.54 18.63
CA LYS A 374 6.43 27.52 19.63
C LYS A 374 5.35 27.85 20.67
N ALA A 375 4.08 27.77 20.30
CA ALA A 375 2.94 27.94 21.20
C ALA A 375 2.58 26.66 21.98
N GLU A 376 3.35 25.58 21.83
CA GLU A 376 3.14 24.28 22.45
C GLU A 376 1.86 23.54 22.00
N LEU A 377 1.34 23.88 20.82
CA LEU A 377 0.21 23.22 20.17
C LEU A 377 0.70 22.05 19.29
N TYR A 378 1.35 21.06 19.92
CA TYR A 378 2.10 20.02 19.20
C TYR A 378 1.23 19.11 18.34
N ARG A 379 -0.01 18.80 18.77
CA ARG A 379 -0.93 17.95 18.00
C ARG A 379 -1.33 18.63 16.69
N ILE A 380 -1.73 19.90 16.75
CA ILE A 380 -2.00 20.73 15.56
C ILE A 380 -0.76 20.83 14.67
N GLY A 381 0.42 21.08 15.25
CA GLY A 381 1.67 21.12 14.49
C GLY A 381 1.96 19.83 13.72
N ASN A 382 1.75 18.67 14.34
CA ASN A 382 1.90 17.37 13.69
C ASN A 382 0.88 17.18 12.56
N ASP A 383 -0.37 17.60 12.76
CA ASP A 383 -1.42 17.48 11.76
C ASP A 383 -1.12 18.37 10.54
N LEU A 384 -0.67 19.62 10.75
CA LEU A 384 -0.29 20.55 9.67
C LEU A 384 0.89 20.05 8.82
N ILE A 385 1.80 19.28 9.40
CA ILE A 385 2.91 18.66 8.65
C ILE A 385 2.41 17.52 7.75
N ASN A 386 1.43 16.76 8.23
CA ASN A 386 0.89 15.60 7.55
C ASN A 386 -0.23 16.03 6.58
N LYS A 387 0.15 16.32 5.33
CA LYS A 387 -0.74 16.77 4.23
C LYS A 387 -1.98 15.89 3.94
N SER A 388 -2.15 14.75 4.61
CA SER A 388 -3.38 13.95 4.54
C SER A 388 -4.59 14.64 5.14
N ASP A 389 -4.40 15.65 6.00
CA ASP A 389 -5.50 16.36 6.65
C ASP A 389 -5.84 17.68 5.92
N TYR A 390 -6.35 17.57 4.67
CA TYR A 390 -6.89 18.71 3.91
C TYR A 390 -7.93 19.52 4.70
N LEU A 391 -8.50 18.91 5.74
CA LEU A 391 -9.58 19.44 6.54
C LEU A 391 -9.12 20.52 7.53
N TYR A 392 -7.80 20.71 7.72
CA TYR A 392 -7.28 21.89 8.41
C TYR A 392 -7.31 23.16 7.55
N ARG A 393 -7.29 23.05 6.20
CA ARG A 393 -7.24 24.23 5.32
C ARG A 393 -8.47 25.13 5.48
N GLU A 394 -9.60 24.56 5.89
CA GLU A 394 -10.83 25.30 6.14
C GLU A 394 -10.91 25.86 7.58
N LEU A 395 -10.11 25.32 8.50
CA LEU A 395 -10.12 25.69 9.92
C LEU A 395 -9.07 26.72 10.28
N VAL A 396 -7.97 26.80 9.54
CA VAL A 396 -6.87 27.73 9.82
C VAL A 396 -6.52 28.57 8.61
N ASP A 397 -6.13 29.81 8.87
CA ASP A 397 -5.53 30.70 7.87
C ASP A 397 -3.99 30.60 7.97
N GLU A 398 -3.36 30.01 6.95
CA GLU A 398 -1.91 29.81 6.90
C GLU A 398 -1.13 31.12 6.61
N GLU A 399 -1.79 32.12 6.03
CA GLU A 399 -1.19 33.40 5.65
C GLU A 399 -1.22 34.42 6.80
N GLU A 400 -2.16 34.26 7.74
CA GLU A 400 -2.32 35.14 8.90
C GLU A 400 -1.08 35.17 9.81
N PRO A 401 -0.42 36.34 10.01
CA PRO A 401 0.78 36.45 10.84
C PRO A 401 0.52 36.16 12.31
N GLU A 402 -0.65 36.52 12.84
CA GLU A 402 -0.99 36.38 14.25
C GLU A 402 -1.66 35.03 14.56
N LEU A 403 -1.08 34.23 15.47
CA LEU A 403 -1.55 32.86 15.75
C LEU A 403 -3.03 32.75 16.12
N ILE A 404 -3.56 33.66 16.95
CA ILE A 404 -4.97 33.59 17.35
C ILE A 404 -5.92 33.91 16.19
N LYS A 405 -5.50 34.77 15.25
CA LYS A 405 -6.26 35.06 14.02
C LYS A 405 -6.17 33.88 13.07
N ALA A 406 -4.98 33.33 12.85
CA ALA A 406 -4.77 32.13 12.06
C ALA A 406 -5.62 30.94 12.52
N LEU A 407 -5.82 30.78 13.84
CA LEU A 407 -6.66 29.73 14.41
C LEU A 407 -8.13 30.15 14.60
N HIS A 408 -8.52 31.36 14.20
CA HIS A 408 -9.86 31.94 14.38
C HIS A 408 -10.40 31.93 15.82
N ILE A 409 -9.55 31.87 16.86
CA ILE A 409 -9.95 31.86 18.29
C ILE A 409 -9.50 33.14 19.01
N ASP A 410 -9.61 33.18 20.34
CA ASP A 410 -9.08 34.25 21.20
C ASP A 410 -8.05 33.69 22.20
N LYS A 411 -7.47 34.58 23.03
CA LYS A 411 -6.43 34.20 24.00
C LYS A 411 -6.92 33.21 25.06
N ALA A 412 -8.17 33.32 25.52
CA ALA A 412 -8.72 32.42 26.54
C ALA A 412 -8.93 31.02 25.97
N ARG A 413 -9.46 30.93 24.75
CA ARG A 413 -9.64 29.66 24.02
C ARG A 413 -8.33 29.04 23.58
N LEU A 414 -7.33 29.83 23.20
CA LEU A 414 -5.97 29.34 22.93
C LEU A 414 -5.37 28.65 24.17
N ALA A 415 -5.53 29.27 25.36
CA ALA A 415 -5.06 28.68 26.61
C ALA A 415 -5.76 27.35 26.93
N ARG A 416 -7.07 27.24 26.66
CA ARG A 416 -7.84 25.99 26.79
C ARG A 416 -7.33 24.92 25.83
N LEU A 417 -7.17 25.26 24.55
CA LEU A 417 -6.67 24.35 23.51
C LEU A 417 -5.30 23.75 23.89
N LYS A 418 -4.40 24.60 24.40
CA LYS A 418 -3.09 24.18 24.92
C LYS A 418 -3.22 23.21 26.10
N ARG A 419 -4.04 23.52 27.11
CA ARG A 419 -4.25 22.64 28.28
C ARG A 419 -4.80 21.28 27.90
N MET A 420 -5.70 21.22 26.92
CA MET A 420 -6.29 19.97 26.43
C MET A 420 -5.34 19.16 25.54
N ASN A 421 -4.19 19.72 25.14
CA ASN A 421 -3.39 19.21 24.01
C ASN A 421 -4.27 18.92 22.78
N GLY A 422 -5.18 19.87 22.50
CA GLY A 422 -6.22 19.71 21.49
C GLY A 422 -5.66 19.65 20.08
N GLY A 423 -6.34 18.89 19.23
CA GLY A 423 -6.11 18.83 17.80
C GLY A 423 -7.24 19.53 17.05
N ARG A 424 -7.59 18.96 15.89
CA ARG A 424 -8.52 19.56 14.95
C ARG A 424 -9.92 19.74 15.52
N HIS A 425 -10.43 18.69 16.14
CA HIS A 425 -11.81 18.62 16.62
C HIS A 425 -12.01 19.54 17.83
N GLU A 426 -11.05 19.60 18.74
CA GLU A 426 -11.08 20.54 19.86
C GLU A 426 -10.96 21.99 19.37
N LEU A 427 -10.15 22.27 18.35
CA LEU A 427 -10.07 23.60 17.73
C LEU A 427 -11.42 24.02 17.12
N LEU A 428 -12.07 23.13 16.36
CA LEU A 428 -13.38 23.38 15.77
C LEU A 428 -14.42 23.73 16.85
N TRP A 429 -14.48 22.96 17.94
CA TRP A 429 -15.37 23.25 19.07
C TRP A 429 -15.14 24.63 19.68
N LEU A 430 -13.87 25.04 19.83
CA LEU A 430 -13.54 26.36 20.37
C LEU A 430 -13.84 27.49 19.37
N GLN A 431 -13.75 27.25 18.06
CA GLN A 431 -14.18 28.21 17.04
C GLN A 431 -15.70 28.42 17.10
N ASP A 432 -16.48 27.35 17.24
CA ASP A 432 -17.93 27.41 17.38
C ASP A 432 -18.37 28.11 18.67
N GLU A 433 -17.69 27.85 19.80
CA GLU A 433 -17.91 28.60 21.03
C GLU A 433 -17.75 30.11 20.83
N LYS A 434 -16.72 30.53 20.08
CA LYS A 434 -16.47 31.94 19.79
C LYS A 434 -17.56 32.50 18.87
N LYS A 435 -17.94 31.77 17.83
CA LYS A 435 -18.99 32.15 16.88
C LYS A 435 -20.35 32.31 17.57
N ASN A 436 -20.71 31.39 18.46
CA ASN A 436 -21.99 31.36 19.16
C ASN A 436 -21.98 32.16 20.46
N ASN A 437 -20.84 32.75 20.85
CA ASN A 437 -20.63 33.44 22.11
C ASN A 437 -21.02 32.59 23.34
N THR A 438 -20.57 31.33 23.36
CA THR A 438 -20.84 30.35 24.43
C THR A 438 -19.55 29.82 25.05
N ILE A 439 -19.66 29.13 26.19
CA ILE A 439 -18.54 28.45 26.85
C ILE A 439 -19.01 27.06 27.27
N TYR A 440 -18.38 26.01 26.74
CA TYR A 440 -18.59 24.63 27.13
C TYR A 440 -17.51 24.16 28.11
N LYS A 441 -17.77 23.06 28.82
CA LYS A 441 -16.77 22.45 29.72
C LYS A 441 -15.70 21.73 28.89
N ASP A 442 -14.44 21.83 29.31
CA ASP A 442 -13.31 21.18 28.62
C ASP A 442 -13.52 19.66 28.47
N GLU A 443 -14.05 18.99 29.51
CA GLU A 443 -14.37 17.55 29.46
C GLU A 443 -15.46 17.19 28.43
N ASP A 444 -16.44 18.07 28.25
CA ASP A 444 -17.53 17.86 27.29
C ASP A 444 -16.99 18.05 25.86
N VAL A 445 -16.19 19.10 25.64
CA VAL A 445 -15.48 19.33 24.36
C VAL A 445 -14.58 18.15 24.01
N GLN A 446 -13.77 17.66 24.95
CA GLN A 446 -12.90 16.51 24.73
C GLN A 446 -13.69 15.23 24.42
N THR A 447 -14.81 14.99 25.12
CA THR A 447 -15.67 13.83 24.86
C THR A 447 -16.21 13.87 23.43
N LEU A 448 -16.75 15.02 23.01
CA LEU A 448 -17.36 15.18 21.69
C LEU A 448 -16.32 15.16 20.57
N ALA A 449 -15.16 15.80 20.78
CA ALA A 449 -14.02 15.75 19.87
C ALA A 449 -13.51 14.31 19.69
N ASN A 450 -13.39 13.53 20.76
CA ASN A 450 -12.99 12.12 20.68
C ASN A 450 -14.08 11.22 20.05
N ALA A 451 -15.33 11.66 20.07
CA ALA A 451 -16.45 11.02 19.39
C ALA A 451 -16.56 11.43 17.91
N LEU A 452 -15.73 12.38 17.43
CA LEU A 452 -15.82 13.00 16.11
C LEU A 452 -17.20 13.63 15.85
N VAL A 453 -17.85 14.13 16.91
CA VAL A 453 -19.08 14.92 16.83
C VAL A 453 -18.63 16.37 16.62
N ASP A 454 -18.56 16.74 15.35
CA ASP A 454 -17.92 17.98 14.91
C ASP A 454 -18.89 19.16 14.92
N GLY A 455 -18.57 20.13 15.76
CA GLY A 455 -19.25 21.42 15.86
C GLY A 455 -20.67 21.37 16.40
N ALA A 456 -21.24 22.55 16.65
CA ALA A 456 -22.61 22.70 17.17
C ALA A 456 -23.71 22.30 16.17
N ASP A 457 -23.34 22.02 14.92
CA ASP A 457 -24.25 21.70 13.82
C ASP A 457 -24.59 20.21 13.69
N SER A 458 -23.99 19.32 14.51
CA SER A 458 -24.38 17.89 14.52
C SER A 458 -25.88 17.73 14.79
N ARG A 459 -26.50 16.78 14.08
CA ARG A 459 -27.92 16.43 14.22
C ARG A 459 -28.30 16.06 15.65
N ILE A 460 -27.37 15.49 16.43
CA ILE A 460 -27.59 15.19 17.85
C ILE A 460 -28.08 16.44 18.60
N PHE A 461 -27.56 17.61 18.26
CA PHE A 461 -27.86 18.87 18.95
C PHE A 461 -29.24 19.46 18.62
N GLN A 462 -29.94 18.92 17.61
CA GLN A 462 -31.36 19.23 17.38
C GLN A 462 -32.26 18.69 18.50
N TYR A 463 -31.82 17.63 19.19
CA TYR A 463 -32.63 16.91 20.18
C TYR A 463 -32.08 17.03 21.61
N VAL A 464 -30.77 17.21 21.77
CA VAL A 464 -30.12 17.26 23.08
C VAL A 464 -29.07 18.36 23.16
N SER A 465 -28.99 19.06 24.29
CA SER A 465 -27.92 20.03 24.54
C SER A 465 -26.53 19.38 24.55
N VAL A 466 -25.49 20.13 24.16
CA VAL A 466 -24.07 19.72 24.19
C VAL A 466 -23.68 18.97 25.46
N ALA A 467 -23.96 19.53 26.63
CA ALA A 467 -23.63 18.89 27.92
C ALA A 467 -24.35 17.55 28.12
N LYS A 468 -25.62 17.44 27.71
CA LYS A 468 -26.37 16.17 27.80
C LYS A 468 -25.82 15.12 26.84
N ALA A 469 -25.38 15.52 25.65
CA ALA A 469 -24.79 14.63 24.67
C ALA A 469 -23.46 14.03 25.17
N ALA A 470 -22.54 14.88 25.63
CA ALA A 470 -21.26 14.43 26.18
C ALA A 470 -21.45 13.51 27.41
N ASN A 471 -22.33 13.89 28.34
CA ASN A 471 -22.65 13.04 29.49
C ASN A 471 -23.26 11.67 29.07
N TYR A 472 -24.10 11.65 28.03
CA TYR A 472 -24.72 10.41 27.57
C TYR A 472 -23.69 9.49 26.92
N LEU A 473 -22.82 10.01 26.04
CA LEU A 473 -21.76 9.23 25.41
C LEU A 473 -20.79 8.63 26.43
N ARG A 474 -20.38 9.40 27.45
CA ARG A 474 -19.55 8.88 28.56
C ARG A 474 -20.26 7.74 29.31
N LYS A 475 -21.57 7.87 29.56
CA LYS A 475 -22.35 6.80 30.19
C LYS A 475 -22.42 5.56 29.32
N GLN A 476 -22.66 5.69 28.02
CA GLN A 476 -22.73 4.54 27.10
C GLN A 476 -21.38 3.83 26.97
N GLN A 477 -20.28 4.59 26.92
CA GLN A 477 -18.93 4.04 26.94
C GLN A 477 -18.70 3.21 28.20
N ALA A 478 -19.11 3.69 29.38
CA ALA A 478 -18.97 2.95 30.63
C ALA A 478 -19.80 1.65 30.70
N ILE A 479 -20.90 1.54 29.94
CA ILE A 479 -21.76 0.34 29.95
C ILE A 479 -21.14 -0.80 29.11
N ARG A 480 -20.53 -0.49 27.96
CA ARG A 480 -20.09 -1.50 26.98
C ARG A 480 -18.61 -1.45 26.60
N ASP A 481 -17.82 -0.55 27.21
CA ASP A 481 -16.40 -0.30 26.90
C ASP A 481 -16.13 -0.12 25.39
N ARG A 482 -17.00 0.64 24.72
CA ARG A 482 -16.92 0.90 23.28
C ARG A 482 -16.23 2.22 22.96
N ASN A 483 -15.68 2.30 21.76
CA ASN A 483 -15.13 3.53 21.21
C ASN A 483 -16.23 4.59 21.05
N LEU A 484 -15.94 5.84 21.43
CA LEU A 484 -16.89 6.96 21.37
C LEU A 484 -17.38 7.29 19.96
N VAL A 485 -16.53 7.11 18.94
CA VAL A 485 -16.88 7.36 17.53
C VAL A 485 -17.99 6.42 17.08
N ASP A 486 -17.87 5.13 17.39
CA ASP A 486 -18.89 4.16 17.01
C ASP A 486 -20.19 4.41 17.79
N LEU A 487 -20.09 4.77 19.07
CA LEU A 487 -21.25 5.10 19.89
C LEU A 487 -22.00 6.35 19.37
N ALA A 488 -21.28 7.38 18.93
CA ALA A 488 -21.91 8.56 18.34
C ALA A 488 -22.61 8.23 17.01
N ARG A 489 -22.00 7.41 16.16
CA ARG A 489 -22.61 6.94 14.91
C ARG A 489 -23.86 6.10 15.14
N ASP A 490 -23.77 5.10 16.02
CA ASP A 490 -24.93 4.28 16.40
C ASP A 490 -26.07 5.14 16.97
N TRP A 491 -25.73 6.23 17.67
CA TRP A 491 -26.72 7.16 18.19
C TRP A 491 -27.41 7.98 17.09
N GLU A 492 -26.65 8.54 16.16
CA GLU A 492 -27.22 9.26 15.01
C GLU A 492 -28.10 8.34 14.15
N ASP A 493 -27.67 7.09 13.91
CA ASP A 493 -28.46 6.08 13.20
C ASP A 493 -29.73 5.71 13.96
N TYR A 494 -29.63 5.56 15.28
CA TYR A 494 -30.78 5.31 16.15
C TYR A 494 -31.82 6.44 16.07
N LEU A 495 -31.39 7.70 16.16
CA LEU A 495 -32.27 8.87 16.03
C LEU A 495 -32.94 8.92 14.65
N SER A 496 -32.17 8.65 13.58
CA SER A 496 -32.68 8.56 12.21
C SER A 496 -33.74 7.46 12.04
N MET A 497 -33.57 6.31 12.70
CA MET A 497 -34.56 5.23 12.69
C MET A 497 -35.82 5.57 13.48
N LEU A 498 -35.71 6.30 14.59
CA LEU A 498 -36.88 6.79 15.34
C LEU A 498 -37.70 7.79 14.51
N GLU A 499 -37.04 8.73 13.84
CA GLU A 499 -37.73 9.70 12.97
C GLU A 499 -38.45 9.04 11.80
N LYS A 500 -37.81 8.08 11.12
CA LYS A 500 -38.44 7.34 10.02
C LYS A 500 -39.71 6.61 10.45
N ARG A 501 -39.85 6.32 11.75
CA ARG A 501 -41.01 5.66 12.34
C ARG A 501 -42.02 6.64 12.95
N ASN A 502 -41.84 7.94 12.74
CA ASN A 502 -42.64 9.00 13.34
C ASN A 502 -42.75 8.86 14.88
N ALA A 503 -41.67 8.39 15.53
CA ALA A 503 -41.63 8.31 16.98
C ALA A 503 -41.57 9.72 17.59
N ASP A 504 -41.97 9.84 18.87
CA ASP A 504 -41.97 11.13 19.56
C ASP A 504 -40.53 11.62 19.83
N MET A 505 -40.04 12.50 18.96
CA MET A 505 -38.71 13.10 19.02
C MET A 505 -38.56 14.18 20.11
N SER A 506 -39.59 14.43 20.92
CA SER A 506 -39.49 15.27 22.11
C SER A 506 -39.21 14.46 23.38
N ASN A 507 -39.41 13.13 23.33
CA ASN A 507 -39.26 12.26 24.49
C ASN A 507 -37.80 11.94 24.80
N GLY A 508 -37.25 12.63 25.80
CA GLY A 508 -35.86 12.48 26.21
C GLY A 508 -35.45 11.09 26.75
N MET A 509 -36.39 10.21 27.12
CA MET A 509 -36.12 8.80 27.47
C MET A 509 -36.01 7.91 26.23
N LEU A 510 -36.82 8.19 25.21
CA LEU A 510 -36.78 7.51 23.93
C LEU A 510 -35.46 7.83 23.19
N LEU A 511 -35.08 9.11 23.15
CA LEU A 511 -33.88 9.56 22.44
C LEU A 511 -32.56 9.10 23.08
N ARG A 512 -32.59 8.75 24.36
CA ARG A 512 -31.41 8.37 25.17
C ARG A 512 -31.72 7.10 25.96
N PRO A 513 -31.89 5.96 25.27
CA PRO A 513 -32.14 4.68 25.94
C PRO A 513 -31.03 4.36 26.93
N LYS A 514 -31.34 3.56 27.95
CA LYS A 514 -30.36 3.19 28.99
C LYS A 514 -29.13 2.49 28.37
N ASP A 515 -29.35 1.59 27.42
CA ASP A 515 -28.32 0.92 26.63
C ASP A 515 -28.58 1.20 25.15
N LEU A 516 -27.76 2.09 24.57
CA LEU A 516 -27.88 2.51 23.17
C LEU A 516 -27.63 1.38 22.20
N THR A 517 -26.61 0.55 22.46
CA THR A 517 -26.25 -0.54 21.54
C THR A 517 -27.37 -1.56 21.46
N LEU A 518 -28.02 -1.88 22.59
CA LEU A 518 -29.17 -2.78 22.60
C LEU A 518 -30.36 -2.19 21.83
N ALA A 519 -30.77 -0.96 22.17
CA ALA A 519 -31.91 -0.30 21.54
C ALA A 519 -31.72 -0.07 20.03
N HIS A 520 -30.50 0.29 19.61
CA HIS A 520 -30.13 0.40 18.21
C HIS A 520 -30.31 -0.94 17.48
N ASN A 521 -29.74 -2.02 18.03
CA ASN A 521 -29.83 -3.35 17.42
C ASN A 521 -31.28 -3.86 17.32
N GLU A 522 -32.11 -3.61 18.34
CA GLU A 522 -33.53 -3.96 18.31
C GLU A 522 -34.28 -3.24 17.18
N LEU A 523 -34.04 -1.94 16.99
CA LEU A 523 -34.65 -1.19 15.88
C LEU A 523 -34.17 -1.66 14.50
N VAL A 524 -32.88 -2.00 14.36
CA VAL A 524 -32.33 -2.57 13.12
C VAL A 524 -33.04 -3.87 12.78
N ILE A 525 -33.15 -4.81 13.72
CA ILE A 525 -33.83 -6.10 13.51
C ILE A 525 -35.29 -5.88 13.08
N GLN A 526 -35.99 -4.96 13.75
CA GLN A 526 -37.38 -4.66 13.41
C GLN A 526 -37.52 -4.02 12.01
N ASN A 527 -36.60 -3.13 11.62
CA ASN A 527 -36.59 -2.54 10.27
C ASN A 527 -36.29 -3.59 9.19
N ASP A 528 -35.33 -4.48 9.44
CA ASP A 528 -35.02 -5.57 8.52
C ASP A 528 -36.19 -6.55 8.39
N MET A 529 -36.94 -6.82 9.47
CA MET A 529 -38.13 -7.67 9.44
C MET A 529 -39.26 -7.05 8.60
N LEU A 530 -39.47 -5.74 8.69
CA LEU A 530 -40.43 -5.02 7.85
C LEU A 530 -40.06 -5.13 6.36
N ASN A 531 -38.78 -5.00 6.04
CA ASN A 531 -38.28 -5.11 4.66
C ASN A 531 -38.39 -6.54 4.10
N LYS A 532 -38.34 -7.57 4.96
CA LYS A 532 -38.49 -8.98 4.57
C LYS A 532 -39.92 -9.50 4.53
N GLY A 533 -40.92 -8.64 4.76
CA GLY A 533 -42.33 -9.05 4.75
C GLY A 533 -42.76 -9.76 3.46
N LYS A 534 -42.29 -9.30 2.29
CA LYS A 534 -42.57 -9.95 0.99
C LYS A 534 -41.92 -11.34 0.89
N GLU A 535 -40.68 -11.46 1.33
CA GLU A 535 -39.92 -12.72 1.30
C GLU A 535 -40.57 -13.79 2.21
N ILE A 536 -41.03 -13.39 3.41
CA ILE A 536 -41.74 -14.27 4.34
C ILE A 536 -43.04 -14.80 3.69
N GLU A 537 -43.82 -13.94 3.04
CA GLU A 537 -45.05 -14.34 2.36
C GLU A 537 -44.79 -15.24 1.15
N GLU A 538 -43.71 -15.01 0.41
CA GLU A 538 -43.27 -15.90 -0.67
C GLU A 538 -42.86 -17.27 -0.12
N LYS A 539 -42.07 -17.34 0.97
CA LYS A 539 -41.69 -18.61 1.59
C LYS A 539 -42.88 -19.38 2.14
N LYS A 540 -43.89 -18.71 2.70
CA LYS A 540 -45.17 -19.34 3.08
C LYS A 540 -45.90 -19.97 1.90
N LYS A 541 -45.84 -19.34 0.72
CA LYS A 541 -46.43 -19.89 -0.51
C LYS A 541 -45.63 -21.05 -1.09
N THR A 542 -44.31 -21.03 -0.97
CA THR A 542 -43.42 -22.09 -1.47
C THR A 542 -43.44 -23.33 -0.57
N PHE A 543 -43.41 -23.15 0.75
CA PHE A 543 -43.35 -24.22 1.76
C PHE A 543 -44.66 -24.30 2.55
N LYS A 544 -45.76 -24.56 1.84
CA LYS A 544 -47.12 -24.55 2.42
C LYS A 544 -47.32 -25.64 3.47
N ASN A 545 -46.70 -26.82 3.29
CA ASN A 545 -46.84 -27.91 4.24
C ASN A 545 -46.07 -27.60 5.52
N ALA A 546 -44.89 -26.98 5.42
CA ALA A 546 -44.12 -26.51 6.57
C ALA A 546 -44.91 -25.48 7.39
N GLU A 547 -45.47 -24.46 6.73
CA GLU A 547 -46.30 -23.44 7.40
C GLU A 547 -47.55 -24.05 8.04
N LYS A 548 -48.21 -25.00 7.35
CA LYS A 548 -49.40 -25.70 7.87
C LYS A 548 -49.06 -26.57 9.08
N LEU A 549 -47.93 -27.29 9.05
CA LEU A 549 -47.46 -28.16 10.12
C LEU A 549 -47.14 -27.36 11.40
N MET A 550 -46.47 -26.22 11.26
CA MET A 550 -46.15 -25.35 12.40
C MET A 550 -47.42 -24.71 12.98
N LYS A 551 -48.31 -24.18 12.12
CA LYS A 551 -49.56 -23.55 12.56
C LYS A 551 -50.54 -24.52 13.21
N SER A 552 -50.58 -25.78 12.77
CA SER A 552 -51.47 -26.77 13.37
C SER A 552 -51.05 -27.18 14.79
N GLY A 553 -49.86 -26.79 15.23
CA GLY A 553 -49.30 -27.19 16.52
C GLY A 553 -48.83 -28.65 16.55
N ALA A 554 -48.68 -29.32 15.41
CA ALA A 554 -48.20 -30.70 15.34
C ALA A 554 -46.79 -30.88 15.95
N LEU A 555 -45.98 -29.82 16.00
CA LEU A 555 -44.66 -29.81 16.61
C LEU A 555 -44.68 -29.63 18.14
N LYS A 556 -45.82 -29.27 18.75
CA LYS A 556 -45.92 -29.11 20.21
C LYS A 556 -45.62 -30.39 20.98
N LYS A 557 -45.77 -31.54 20.35
CA LYS A 557 -45.37 -32.84 20.91
C LYS A 557 -43.86 -32.98 21.15
N TYR A 558 -43.03 -32.05 20.69
CA TYR A 558 -41.60 -31.98 20.98
C TYR A 558 -41.27 -30.95 22.07
N GLU A 559 -42.26 -30.19 22.57
CA GLU A 559 -42.06 -29.23 23.64
C GLU A 559 -41.89 -29.95 24.98
N TYR A 560 -40.88 -29.52 25.74
CA TYR A 560 -40.51 -30.12 27.01
C TYR A 560 -39.83 -29.07 27.88
N GLN A 561 -40.07 -29.10 29.19
CA GLN A 561 -39.47 -28.18 30.14
C GLN A 561 -39.06 -28.87 31.43
N ASN A 562 -37.98 -28.39 32.02
CA ASN A 562 -37.63 -28.62 33.42
C ASN A 562 -37.41 -27.28 34.14
N GLU A 563 -36.87 -27.32 35.37
CA GLU A 563 -36.65 -26.12 36.18
C GLU A 563 -35.72 -25.08 35.52
N LYS A 564 -34.79 -25.49 34.65
CA LYS A 564 -33.75 -24.62 34.09
C LYS A 564 -33.92 -24.32 32.60
N TYR A 565 -34.37 -25.30 31.82
CA TYR A 565 -34.44 -25.20 30.37
C TYR A 565 -35.79 -25.64 29.81
N CYS A 566 -36.16 -25.07 28.67
CA CYS A 566 -37.33 -25.48 27.90
C CYS A 566 -37.04 -25.52 26.39
N ILE A 567 -37.76 -26.40 25.69
CA ILE A 567 -37.79 -26.51 24.23
C ILE A 567 -39.16 -26.06 23.75
N LEU A 568 -39.18 -25.08 22.85
CA LEU A 568 -40.37 -24.50 22.26
C LEU A 568 -40.42 -24.79 20.75
N SER A 569 -41.62 -24.97 20.21
CA SER A 569 -41.82 -25.16 18.78
C SER A 569 -42.20 -23.84 18.08
N PRO A 570 -41.75 -23.59 16.84
CA PRO A 570 -42.18 -22.42 16.07
C PRO A 570 -43.65 -22.54 15.67
N THR A 571 -44.36 -21.41 15.67
CA THR A 571 -45.78 -21.33 15.27
C THR A 571 -45.97 -20.99 13.79
N GLY A 572 -44.89 -20.67 13.08
CA GLY A 572 -44.86 -20.47 11.64
C GLY A 572 -43.50 -20.00 11.12
N ILE A 573 -43.41 -19.80 9.80
CA ILE A 573 -42.18 -19.36 9.11
C ILE A 573 -41.65 -18.02 9.65
N LYS A 574 -42.54 -17.13 10.10
CA LYS A 574 -42.15 -15.84 10.69
C LYS A 574 -41.26 -16.01 11.93
N ASP A 575 -41.52 -17.03 12.75
CA ASP A 575 -40.74 -17.28 13.97
C ASP A 575 -39.32 -17.75 13.62
N ILE A 576 -39.16 -18.53 12.54
CA ILE A 576 -37.84 -18.93 12.02
C ILE A 576 -37.05 -17.72 11.51
N TYR A 577 -37.73 -16.75 10.86
CA TYR A 577 -37.11 -15.48 10.46
C TYR A 577 -36.67 -14.63 11.66
N ASN A 578 -37.54 -14.50 12.67
CA ASN A 578 -37.22 -13.78 13.90
C ASN A 578 -36.00 -14.40 14.60
N GLU A 579 -36.00 -15.72 14.76
CA GLU A 579 -34.93 -16.48 15.39
C GLU A 579 -33.60 -16.27 14.63
N GLY A 580 -33.63 -16.50 13.32
CA GLY A 580 -32.44 -16.39 12.46
C GLY A 580 -31.84 -14.99 12.41
N MET A 581 -32.68 -13.96 12.44
CA MET A 581 -32.21 -12.57 12.45
C MET A 581 -31.68 -12.15 13.81
N THR A 582 -32.35 -12.55 14.90
CA THR A 582 -31.93 -12.20 16.26
C THR A 582 -30.60 -12.87 16.61
N LEU A 583 -30.45 -14.15 16.30
CA LEU A 583 -29.21 -14.91 16.50
C LEU A 583 -28.20 -14.71 15.35
N LYS A 584 -28.51 -13.89 14.34
CA LYS A 584 -27.64 -13.59 13.19
C LYS A 584 -27.09 -14.88 12.51
N HIS A 585 -27.92 -15.91 12.42
CA HIS A 585 -27.58 -17.18 11.78
C HIS A 585 -28.52 -17.51 10.62
N CYS A 586 -28.01 -18.19 9.59
CA CYS A 586 -28.61 -18.25 8.26
C CYS A 586 -29.77 -19.25 8.10
N ILE A 587 -30.48 -19.62 9.17
CA ILE A 587 -31.56 -20.62 9.09
C ILE A 587 -32.76 -20.10 8.26
N HIS A 588 -33.00 -18.80 8.27
CA HIS A 588 -34.10 -18.15 7.56
C HIS A 588 -33.77 -17.87 6.09
N THR A 589 -32.49 -17.71 5.75
CA THR A 589 -32.03 -17.45 4.38
C THR A 589 -31.87 -18.72 3.55
N CYS A 590 -31.61 -19.87 4.18
CA CYS A 590 -31.38 -21.13 3.48
C CYS A 590 -32.66 -21.97 3.32
N ASP A 591 -33.13 -22.13 2.09
CA ASP A 591 -34.35 -22.88 1.78
C ASP A 591 -34.33 -24.35 2.20
N ILE A 592 -33.14 -24.94 2.37
CA ILE A 592 -32.99 -26.33 2.79
C ILE A 592 -33.69 -26.66 4.10
N TYR A 593 -33.71 -25.73 5.07
CA TYR A 593 -34.39 -25.95 6.35
C TYR A 593 -35.91 -25.99 6.16
N PHE A 594 -36.46 -25.08 5.35
CA PHE A 594 -37.89 -25.07 5.04
C PHE A 594 -38.31 -26.28 4.19
N GLN A 595 -37.49 -26.67 3.21
CA GLN A 595 -37.71 -27.88 2.41
C GLN A 595 -37.80 -29.13 3.29
N ARG A 596 -36.88 -29.28 4.25
CA ARG A 596 -36.86 -30.43 5.17
C ARG A 596 -38.07 -30.45 6.09
N ILE A 597 -38.52 -29.31 6.59
CA ILE A 597 -39.77 -29.23 7.37
C ILE A 597 -40.98 -29.58 6.49
N ASP A 598 -41.01 -29.10 5.25
CA ASP A 598 -42.11 -29.33 4.31
C ASP A 598 -42.30 -30.81 3.97
N ILE A 599 -41.19 -31.56 3.84
CA ILE A 599 -41.20 -33.01 3.62
C ILE A 599 -41.13 -33.85 4.92
N GLN A 600 -41.18 -33.19 6.08
CA GLN A 600 -41.08 -33.79 7.43
C GLN A 600 -39.82 -34.63 7.66
N GLU A 601 -38.69 -34.21 7.08
CA GLU A 601 -37.38 -34.82 7.31
C GLU A 601 -36.75 -34.33 8.63
N THR A 602 -36.80 -33.02 8.88
CA THR A 602 -36.33 -32.40 10.13
C THR A 602 -37.18 -31.20 10.51
N TYR A 603 -37.14 -30.83 11.80
CA TYR A 603 -37.83 -29.70 12.38
C TYR A 603 -36.84 -28.73 13.02
N LEU A 604 -37.19 -27.45 13.08
CA LEU A 604 -36.46 -26.46 13.87
C LEU A 604 -37.19 -26.23 15.18
N LEU A 605 -36.48 -26.37 16.30
CA LEU A 605 -36.99 -26.11 17.65
C LEU A 605 -36.10 -25.11 18.38
N PHE A 606 -36.65 -24.47 19.40
CA PHE A 606 -36.03 -23.36 20.12
C PHE A 606 -35.68 -23.78 21.54
N LEU A 607 -34.38 -23.91 21.84
CA LEU A 607 -33.88 -24.15 23.19
C LEU A 607 -33.76 -22.82 23.93
N ARG A 608 -34.29 -22.77 25.15
CA ARG A 608 -34.43 -21.56 25.98
C ARG A 608 -34.11 -21.87 27.44
N ARG A 609 -33.91 -20.79 28.21
CA ARG A 609 -33.91 -20.85 29.68
C ARG A 609 -35.35 -20.68 30.16
N THR A 610 -35.78 -21.51 31.12
CA THR A 610 -37.17 -21.50 31.62
C THR A 610 -37.56 -20.14 32.21
N GLU A 611 -36.62 -19.41 32.82
CA GLU A 611 -36.85 -18.06 33.36
C GLU A 611 -37.07 -16.98 32.28
N LYS A 612 -36.66 -17.22 31.03
CA LYS A 612 -36.72 -16.25 29.91
C LYS A 612 -37.09 -16.96 28.59
N PRO A 613 -38.31 -17.50 28.47
CA PRO A 613 -38.71 -18.29 27.31
C PRO A 613 -38.73 -17.47 26.00
N ASP A 614 -38.99 -16.16 26.10
CA ASP A 614 -39.09 -15.25 24.94
C ASP A 614 -37.74 -14.77 24.40
N THR A 615 -36.62 -15.11 25.05
CA THR A 615 -35.29 -14.65 24.62
C THR A 615 -34.58 -15.72 23.80
N PRO A 616 -34.29 -15.50 22.49
CA PRO A 616 -33.53 -16.44 21.67
C PRO A 616 -32.20 -16.84 22.29
N TRP A 617 -31.89 -18.15 22.31
CA TRP A 617 -30.65 -18.67 22.87
C TRP A 617 -29.99 -19.71 21.95
N TYR A 618 -30.65 -20.82 21.66
CA TYR A 618 -30.20 -21.82 20.70
C TYR A 618 -31.34 -22.30 19.80
N THR A 619 -31.04 -22.58 18.53
CA THR A 619 -31.91 -23.30 17.60
C THR A 619 -31.39 -24.72 17.37
N LEU A 620 -32.29 -25.69 17.46
CA LEU A 620 -32.04 -27.12 17.26
C LEU A 620 -32.63 -27.57 15.92
N GLU A 621 -31.85 -28.24 15.08
CA GLU A 621 -32.40 -29.03 13.95
C GLU A 621 -32.59 -30.47 14.40
N VAL A 622 -33.82 -30.96 14.44
CA VAL A 622 -34.17 -32.25 15.03
C VAL A 622 -34.84 -33.17 14.01
N GLU A 623 -34.54 -34.46 14.04
CA GLU A 623 -35.26 -35.49 13.28
C GLU A 623 -36.55 -35.88 14.00
N PRO A 624 -37.57 -36.43 13.30
CA PRO A 624 -38.82 -36.85 13.92
C PRO A 624 -38.66 -37.79 15.11
N GLY A 625 -37.61 -38.61 15.13
CA GLY A 625 -37.30 -39.54 16.22
C GLY A 625 -36.60 -38.92 17.44
N GLY A 626 -36.29 -37.62 17.42
CA GLY A 626 -35.59 -36.91 18.50
C GLY A 626 -34.08 -36.77 18.32
N ASN A 627 -33.49 -37.30 17.23
CA ASN A 627 -32.06 -37.08 16.96
C ASN A 627 -31.81 -35.59 16.68
N ILE A 628 -30.75 -35.02 17.26
CA ILE A 628 -30.39 -33.61 17.01
C ILE A 628 -29.29 -33.59 15.96
N ARG A 629 -29.59 -33.04 14.78
CA ARG A 629 -28.62 -32.90 13.69
C ARG A 629 -27.65 -31.75 13.90
N GLN A 630 -28.16 -30.61 14.37
CA GLN A 630 -27.37 -29.40 14.56
C GLN A 630 -27.84 -28.58 15.75
N LYS A 631 -26.91 -27.88 16.40
CA LYS A 631 -27.18 -26.94 17.50
C LYS A 631 -26.50 -25.60 17.19
N LYS A 632 -27.27 -24.54 16.96
CA LYS A 632 -26.73 -23.22 16.55
C LYS A 632 -27.17 -22.11 17.50
N SER A 633 -26.23 -21.23 17.85
CA SER A 633 -26.48 -19.95 18.51
C SER A 633 -25.90 -18.80 17.67
N VAL A 634 -25.59 -17.67 18.30
CA VAL A 634 -25.17 -16.43 17.65
C VAL A 634 -24.05 -16.68 16.64
N LEU A 635 -24.20 -16.16 15.41
CA LEU A 635 -23.22 -16.31 14.31
C LEU A 635 -22.95 -17.77 13.86
N ASN A 636 -23.89 -18.70 14.11
CA ASN A 636 -23.73 -20.15 13.89
C ASN A 636 -22.69 -20.81 14.81
N GLU A 637 -22.32 -20.21 15.94
CA GLU A 637 -21.43 -20.82 16.92
C GLU A 637 -22.22 -21.57 18.00
N ALA A 638 -21.63 -22.64 18.54
CA ALA A 638 -22.05 -23.24 19.80
C ALA A 638 -21.02 -22.84 20.86
N TYR A 639 -21.48 -22.12 21.88
CA TYR A 639 -20.64 -21.64 22.98
C TYR A 639 -20.52 -22.71 24.07
N SER A 640 -19.54 -22.55 24.96
CA SER A 640 -19.31 -23.47 26.08
C SER A 640 -20.51 -23.59 27.02
N ASP A 641 -21.40 -22.59 27.04
CA ASP A 641 -22.63 -22.61 27.83
C ASP A 641 -23.66 -23.66 27.38
N LEU A 642 -23.51 -24.23 26.16
CA LEU A 642 -24.33 -25.36 25.71
C LEU A 642 -24.00 -26.64 26.46
N GLU A 643 -22.76 -26.80 26.96
CA GLU A 643 -22.34 -28.01 27.70
C GLU A 643 -23.21 -28.21 28.95
N ASP A 644 -23.65 -27.12 29.60
CA ASP A 644 -24.55 -27.14 30.75
C ASP A 644 -25.97 -27.62 30.41
N ALA A 645 -26.39 -27.48 29.15
CA ALA A 645 -27.70 -27.92 28.66
C ALA A 645 -27.68 -29.33 28.06
N MET A 646 -26.50 -29.94 27.86
CA MET A 646 -26.39 -31.29 27.28
C MET A 646 -27.12 -32.39 28.07
N PRO A 647 -27.10 -32.40 29.43
CA PRO A 647 -27.90 -33.37 30.19
C PRO A 647 -29.40 -33.25 29.94
N PHE A 648 -29.91 -32.01 29.85
CA PHE A 648 -31.31 -31.74 29.54
C PHE A 648 -31.69 -32.19 28.12
N LEU A 649 -30.81 -31.98 27.13
CA LEU A 649 -31.07 -32.47 25.77
C LEU A 649 -31.15 -34.00 25.71
N LYS A 650 -30.33 -34.72 26.49
CA LYS A 650 -30.43 -36.20 26.59
C LYS A 650 -31.73 -36.65 27.26
N GLU A 651 -32.15 -35.95 28.33
CA GLU A 651 -33.44 -36.17 28.98
C GLU A 651 -34.60 -35.96 28.00
N TRP A 652 -34.57 -34.87 27.25
CA TRP A 652 -35.54 -34.59 26.19
C TRP A 652 -35.56 -35.68 25.10
N GLN A 653 -34.41 -36.17 24.65
CA GLN A 653 -34.33 -37.26 23.66
C GLN A 653 -35.03 -38.53 24.13
N GLN A 654 -34.84 -38.91 25.41
CA GLN A 654 -35.52 -40.05 26.02
C GLN A 654 -37.03 -39.82 26.13
N TRP A 655 -37.43 -38.60 26.48
CA TRP A 655 -38.83 -38.21 26.54
C TRP A 655 -39.50 -38.29 25.15
N VAL A 656 -38.85 -37.78 24.10
CA VAL A 656 -39.35 -37.88 22.73
C VAL A 656 -39.51 -39.35 22.37
N LYS A 657 -38.48 -40.18 22.56
CA LYS A 657 -38.51 -41.62 22.25
C LYS A 657 -39.70 -42.35 22.88
N LYS A 658 -40.06 -41.99 24.11
CA LYS A 658 -41.19 -42.59 24.84
C LYS A 658 -42.55 -42.13 24.31
N ASN A 659 -42.63 -40.93 23.73
CA ASN A 659 -43.86 -40.30 23.28
C ASN A 659 -44.03 -40.29 21.74
N LEU A 660 -43.17 -40.99 21.00
CA LEU A 660 -43.27 -41.10 19.54
C LEU A 660 -44.50 -41.91 19.13
N SER A 661 -45.26 -41.38 18.17
CA SER A 661 -46.31 -42.14 17.49
C SER A 661 -45.71 -43.16 16.50
N LYS A 662 -46.52 -44.13 16.05
CA LYS A 662 -46.11 -45.07 15.00
C LYS A 662 -45.77 -44.35 13.69
N GLU A 663 -46.45 -43.24 13.39
CA GLU A 663 -46.18 -42.42 12.20
C GLU A 663 -44.83 -41.70 12.31
N ASP A 664 -44.50 -41.19 13.50
CA ASP A 664 -43.22 -40.52 13.74
C ASP A 664 -42.03 -41.49 13.63
N ALA A 665 -42.22 -42.76 14.03
CA ALA A 665 -41.20 -43.79 13.86
C ALA A 665 -40.90 -44.06 12.37
N VAL A 666 -41.92 -44.05 11.50
CA VAL A 666 -41.74 -44.19 10.04
C VAL A 666 -41.01 -42.99 9.46
N LEU A 667 -41.37 -41.76 9.89
CA LEU A 667 -40.69 -40.54 9.47
C LEU A 667 -39.23 -40.49 9.97
N ALA A 668 -38.96 -41.00 11.18
CA ALA A 668 -37.62 -41.11 11.74
C ALA A 668 -36.72 -42.04 10.92
N ASP A 669 -37.21 -43.22 10.50
CA ASP A 669 -36.45 -44.13 9.63
C ASP A 669 -36.14 -43.48 8.27
N LYS A 670 -37.14 -42.80 7.68
CA LYS A 670 -36.96 -42.04 6.43
C LYS A 670 -35.89 -40.95 6.59
N SER A 671 -35.94 -40.18 7.68
CA SER A 671 -34.97 -39.13 7.98
C SER A 671 -33.55 -39.67 8.18
N ASN A 672 -33.41 -40.79 8.91
CA ASN A 672 -32.12 -41.45 9.12
C ASN A 672 -31.50 -41.94 7.80
N LYS A 673 -32.30 -42.58 6.93
CA LYS A 673 -31.86 -43.00 5.59
C LYS A 673 -31.44 -41.80 4.73
N ALA A 674 -32.21 -40.71 4.76
CA ALA A 674 -31.88 -39.48 4.04
C ALA A 674 -30.57 -38.86 4.53
N ARG A 675 -30.36 -38.79 5.85
CA ARG A 675 -29.11 -38.28 6.45
C ARG A 675 -27.91 -39.12 6.04
N LYS A 676 -27.98 -40.45 6.18
CA LYS A 676 -26.88 -41.37 5.79
C LYS A 676 -26.53 -41.23 4.32
N LYS A 677 -27.54 -41.12 3.44
CA LYS A 677 -27.33 -40.86 2.01
C LYS A 677 -26.64 -39.51 1.76
N ASN A 678 -27.09 -38.45 2.43
CA ASN A 678 -26.50 -37.11 2.33
C ASN A 678 -25.05 -37.09 2.81
N TYR A 679 -24.75 -37.67 3.98
CA TYR A 679 -23.39 -37.76 4.51
C TYR A 679 -22.47 -38.55 3.57
N GLY A 680 -22.96 -39.66 2.99
CA GLY A 680 -22.24 -40.41 1.97
C GLY A 680 -21.93 -39.59 0.71
N GLN A 681 -22.85 -38.74 0.27
CA GLN A 681 -22.63 -37.83 -0.86
C GLN A 681 -21.62 -36.73 -0.51
N LEU A 682 -21.73 -36.09 0.66
CA LEU A 682 -20.79 -35.07 1.13
C LEU A 682 -19.36 -35.62 1.28
N ARG A 683 -19.19 -36.88 1.71
CA ARG A 683 -17.89 -37.57 1.74
C ARG A 683 -17.31 -37.74 0.33
N LYS A 684 -18.12 -38.12 -0.65
CA LYS A 684 -17.69 -38.26 -2.06
C LYS A 684 -17.30 -36.92 -2.69
N GLU A 685 -18.06 -35.86 -2.40
CA GLU A 685 -17.84 -34.52 -2.92
C GLU A 685 -16.68 -33.76 -2.23
N LYS A 686 -16.15 -34.29 -1.12
CA LYS A 686 -15.05 -33.72 -0.33
C LYS A 686 -15.24 -32.22 -0.01
N LYS A 687 -16.47 -31.81 0.32
CA LYS A 687 -16.78 -30.41 0.63
C LYS A 687 -16.07 -29.96 1.91
N LEU A 688 -15.29 -28.88 1.81
CA LEU A 688 -14.60 -28.23 2.92
C LEU A 688 -15.39 -27.03 3.44
N ILE A 689 -15.22 -26.74 4.72
CA ILE A 689 -15.71 -25.50 5.34
C ILE A 689 -14.71 -24.38 5.00
N TRP A 690 -15.18 -23.35 4.30
CA TRP A 690 -14.32 -22.28 3.78
C TRP A 690 -14.13 -21.11 4.74
N HIS A 691 -14.99 -20.96 5.74
CA HIS A 691 -15.02 -19.82 6.67
C HIS A 691 -15.39 -20.25 8.09
N GLY A 692 -14.96 -19.49 9.10
CA GLY A 692 -15.26 -19.73 10.52
C GLY A 692 -14.23 -20.61 11.24
N ARG A 693 -14.49 -20.92 12.52
CA ARG A 693 -13.55 -21.65 13.42
C ARG A 693 -13.18 -23.06 12.91
N LEU A 694 -14.02 -23.66 12.08
CA LEU A 694 -13.82 -24.99 11.47
C LEU A 694 -13.29 -24.91 10.02
N GLN A 695 -12.71 -23.76 9.62
CA GLN A 695 -12.14 -23.60 8.29
C GLN A 695 -11.10 -24.69 7.99
N GLY A 696 -11.25 -25.34 6.84
CA GLY A 696 -10.37 -26.42 6.39
C GLY A 696 -10.78 -27.82 6.86
N THR A 697 -11.80 -27.98 7.72
CA THR A 697 -12.36 -29.31 8.05
C THR A 697 -13.40 -29.75 7.02
N MET A 698 -13.52 -31.06 6.79
CA MET A 698 -14.60 -31.60 5.93
C MET A 698 -15.96 -31.34 6.57
N LEU A 699 -16.92 -30.87 5.77
CA LEU A 699 -18.26 -30.53 6.24
C LEU A 699 -18.96 -31.73 6.90
N VAL A 700 -18.79 -32.93 6.36
CA VAL A 700 -19.39 -34.15 6.91
C VAL A 700 -18.85 -34.49 8.30
N ASP A 701 -17.55 -34.31 8.54
CA ASP A 701 -16.95 -34.62 9.84
C ASP A 701 -17.44 -33.64 10.93
N ALA A 702 -17.64 -32.37 10.55
CA ALA A 702 -18.25 -31.38 11.44
C ALA A 702 -19.71 -31.70 11.78
N LEU A 703 -20.50 -32.13 10.79
CA LEU A 703 -21.90 -32.53 10.97
C LEU A 703 -22.06 -33.81 11.79
N GLU A 704 -21.14 -34.76 11.66
CA GLU A 704 -21.14 -35.98 12.48
C GLU A 704 -20.73 -35.69 13.92
N LYS A 705 -19.79 -34.76 14.14
CA LYS A 705 -19.40 -34.35 15.50
C LYS A 705 -20.52 -33.63 16.25
N ASP A 706 -21.35 -32.86 15.56
CA ASP A 706 -22.48 -32.15 16.16
C ASP A 706 -23.75 -33.02 16.27
N PHE A 707 -23.76 -34.20 15.63
CA PHE A 707 -24.89 -35.12 15.68
C PHE A 707 -25.07 -35.76 17.06
N MET A 708 -26.30 -35.72 17.58
CA MET A 708 -26.69 -36.35 18.85
C MET A 708 -27.76 -37.40 18.57
N GLU A 709 -27.41 -38.67 18.78
CA GLU A 709 -28.29 -39.82 18.61
C GLU A 709 -29.10 -40.12 19.89
N VAL A 710 -30.35 -40.53 19.70
CA VAL A 710 -31.32 -40.91 20.76
C VAL A 710 -31.11 -42.31 21.31
#